data_AF-A0A367L7M2-F1
#
_entry.id   AF-A0A367L7M2-F1
#
_cell.length_a   1.000
_cell.length_b   1.000
_cell.length_c   1.000
_cell.angle_alpha   90.00
_cell.angle_beta   90.00
_cell.angle_gamma   90.00
#
_symmetry.space_group_name_H-M   'P 1'
#
loop_
_entity.id
_entity.type
_entity.pdbx_description
1 polymer ?
#
loop_
_entity_poly.entity_id
_entity_poly.type
_entity_poly.pdbx_seq_one_letter_code
_entity_poly.pdbx_strand_id
1 'polypeptide(L)'
;MDQVMDLVLDQDIDMDQGHLNIALIPAEFKFGEVDCALCGVPIIHQPLEERAPDLQDFALEKAEQTRWLRIARLIGNHPTSKQPLNARVSHPAYDSGNGNFMVAQGQTVKTYHRREGHPFVVPFHNDCMALLRHYLDETCVELEIDIEVLFDAVNHLSVDDNSSRTWKSLGIPYVGVGLLGMVDPFMPGAEHLAMSPIEIPELKSYYENLPRLSLARPDKVAAGNDIFSRLDHGIMANICRYLETNDIAKWRSASRSAARLDLDNDFWQTRVGEDMPWLFDFPDEAFPDTDWAEVYSDLSKASQLTRVDKMLGLANRRRIWEKQGPFFHAAYKFADNCKNYWMRELARYVGNFEVKQSLPLSFPPPLKTAIYLPTLLCEDLQDLDDAEPYINLSWTVSGTLAGIDVMKNGRMETLDHRFGEDHVGSERMMPFDQRISIPLDDWVTGLVMYCSTQPLDADLHDATCAVENIPDDKRDELLAADAEDQIGFYSFSRRVVGIEIQFAHQAAFLAGFRTDDVKLVHADPGRFVVGFRIERQTCSAAVTRVGLVMAPITPGMPGIQRVAPDDYWRDHKVPLDQLTLTRVPPAPLRLCEGLGWVTRAAKSRPCEVLVLGETNWELSHLTSISVDDNLDGIRADYSNGPPRSIGWVRDERRIFDIDGQGGERIIALFLIHDPELGSWRFQVNTSRQRQLVIDQGAAGPMVRLPLWSGLGGMNLVGGIYATWLSGHGHKLAGVGCLTTDDRLL
;
A
#
# COMPACT_ATOMS: atom_id res chain seq x y z
N MET A 1 14.53 30.84 -30.30
CA MET A 1 13.09 30.70 -30.00
C MET A 1 13.02 29.74 -28.82
N ASP A 2 13.69 30.13 -27.73
CA ASP A 2 14.28 29.22 -26.73
C ASP A 2 13.86 29.59 -25.29
N GLN A 3 12.64 30.10 -25.11
CA GLN A 3 12.16 30.57 -23.80
C GLN A 3 10.71 30.18 -23.50
N VAL A 4 10.15 29.18 -24.18
CA VAL A 4 8.74 28.78 -23.99
C VAL A 4 8.57 27.34 -23.47
N MET A 5 9.65 26.57 -23.30
CA MET A 5 9.56 25.20 -22.73
C MET A 5 9.81 25.10 -21.21
N ASP A 6 10.22 26.17 -20.54
CA ASP A 6 10.49 26.15 -19.08
C ASP A 6 9.30 26.56 -18.21
N LEU A 7 8.10 26.75 -18.77
CA LEU A 7 6.97 27.38 -18.07
C LEU A 7 5.75 26.48 -17.78
N VAL A 8 5.88 25.15 -17.86
CA VAL A 8 4.80 24.20 -17.51
C VAL A 8 5.23 23.19 -16.43
N LEU A 9 6.33 23.44 -15.70
CA LEU A 9 6.83 22.54 -14.65
C LEU A 9 6.52 22.97 -13.21
N ASP A 10 5.94 24.15 -12.97
CA ASP A 10 5.63 24.61 -11.61
C ASP A 10 4.15 24.39 -11.27
N GLN A 11 3.81 23.14 -10.95
CA GLN A 11 2.91 22.91 -9.82
C GLN A 11 3.76 22.39 -8.66
N ASP A 12 4.38 23.33 -7.97
CA ASP A 12 5.02 23.14 -6.68
C ASP A 12 4.02 22.54 -5.69
N ILE A 13 4.09 21.22 -5.50
CA ILE A 13 3.55 20.56 -4.31
C ILE A 13 4.76 20.16 -3.50
N ASP A 14 5.07 21.02 -2.53
CA ASP A 14 6.15 20.86 -1.56
C ASP A 14 6.06 19.46 -0.92
N MET A 15 7.13 18.68 -1.07
CA MET A 15 7.28 17.43 -0.33
C MET A 15 7.38 17.82 1.14
N ASP A 16 6.30 17.75 1.92
CA ASP A 16 6.38 18.09 3.34
C ASP A 16 7.48 17.25 4.02
N GLN A 17 8.53 17.96 4.44
CA GLN A 17 9.95 17.58 4.45
C GLN A 17 10.37 16.72 5.67
N GLY A 18 9.43 16.13 6.41
CA GLY A 18 9.66 15.62 7.77
C GLY A 18 9.70 14.12 8.00
N HIS A 19 9.28 13.26 7.06
CA HIS A 19 8.83 11.90 7.45
C HIS A 19 9.34 10.70 6.62
N LEU A 20 10.32 10.88 5.73
CA LEU A 20 11.04 9.73 5.15
C LEU A 20 11.97 9.13 6.21
N ASN A 21 11.48 8.15 6.98
CA ASN A 21 12.29 7.39 7.92
C ASN A 21 13.40 6.63 7.17
N ILE A 22 14.62 7.11 7.39
CA ILE A 22 15.88 6.68 6.79
C ILE A 22 16.16 5.25 7.25
N ALA A 23 16.30 4.31 6.30
CA ALA A 23 17.02 3.08 6.57
C ALA A 23 18.51 3.38 6.43
N LEU A 24 19.19 3.73 7.53
CA LEU A 24 20.64 3.59 7.59
C LEU A 24 20.92 2.09 7.69
N ILE A 25 21.18 1.43 6.56
CA ILE A 25 21.56 0.02 6.55
C ILE A 25 23.10 -0.04 6.64
N PRO A 26 23.67 -0.78 7.61
CA PRO A 26 25.11 -1.00 7.71
C PRO A 26 25.67 -1.58 6.41
N ALA A 27 26.92 -1.26 6.13
CA ALA A 27 27.66 -1.63 4.93
C ALA A 27 27.95 -3.15 4.85
N GLU A 28 26.91 -3.96 4.63
CA GLU A 28 27.09 -5.39 4.37
C GLU A 28 26.28 -5.77 3.12
N PHE A 29 26.97 -6.45 2.19
CA PHE A 29 26.58 -6.93 0.85
C PHE A 29 26.80 -5.95 -0.33
N LYS A 30 27.71 -6.35 -1.23
CA LYS A 30 27.84 -5.80 -2.60
C LYS A 30 26.64 -6.31 -3.41
N PHE A 31 25.79 -5.42 -3.89
CA PHE A 31 24.65 -5.74 -4.76
C PHE A 31 25.02 -5.50 -6.23
N GLY A 32 24.28 -6.15 -7.13
CA GLY A 32 24.21 -5.76 -8.54
C GLY A 32 23.33 -4.53 -8.73
N GLU A 33 23.44 -3.91 -9.90
CA GLU A 33 22.61 -2.80 -10.36
C GLU A 33 21.14 -3.19 -10.42
N VAL A 34 20.22 -2.22 -10.35
CA VAL A 34 18.78 -2.46 -10.49
C VAL A 34 18.27 -2.09 -11.87
N ASP A 35 17.23 -2.78 -12.35
CA ASP A 35 16.69 -2.56 -13.68
C ASP A 35 15.53 -1.56 -13.68
N CYS A 36 15.44 -0.75 -14.73
CA CYS A 36 14.27 0.09 -14.94
C CYS A 36 13.00 -0.76 -15.10
N ALA A 37 11.97 -0.38 -14.35
CA ALA A 37 10.69 -1.10 -14.30
C ALA A 37 10.03 -1.29 -15.67
N LEU A 38 10.12 -0.30 -16.56
CA LEU A 38 9.52 -0.36 -17.90
C LEU A 38 10.40 -1.10 -18.91
N CYS A 39 11.65 -0.65 -19.10
CA CYS A 39 12.46 -1.11 -20.24
C CYS A 39 13.34 -2.32 -19.95
N GLY A 40 13.56 -2.65 -18.67
CA GLY A 40 14.40 -3.78 -18.22
C GLY A 40 15.90 -3.54 -18.32
N VAL A 41 16.34 -2.34 -18.71
CA VAL A 41 17.76 -1.98 -18.80
C VAL A 41 18.26 -1.52 -17.43
N PRO A 42 19.47 -1.92 -16.98
CA PRO A 42 20.05 -1.47 -15.73
C PRO A 42 20.15 0.06 -15.65
N ILE A 43 19.86 0.61 -14.47
CA ILE A 43 20.17 2.01 -14.15
C ILE A 43 21.63 2.07 -13.70
N ILE A 44 22.44 2.86 -14.40
CA ILE A 44 23.90 2.79 -14.31
C ILE A 44 24.42 3.90 -13.41
N HIS A 45 25.08 3.53 -12.31
CA HIS A 45 25.78 4.48 -11.43
C HIS A 45 27.23 4.74 -11.88
N GLN A 46 27.87 3.75 -12.50
CA GLN A 46 29.29 3.79 -12.86
C GLN A 46 29.55 4.69 -14.07
N PRO A 47 30.73 5.34 -14.14
CA PRO A 47 31.22 5.96 -15.37
C PRO A 47 31.31 4.91 -16.50
N LEU A 48 30.97 5.33 -17.72
CA LEU A 48 30.95 4.45 -18.90
C LEU A 48 32.34 3.87 -19.20
N GLU A 49 33.39 4.63 -18.90
CA GLU A 49 34.79 4.28 -19.10
C GLU A 49 35.22 3.07 -18.26
N GLU A 50 34.60 2.88 -17.09
CA GLU A 50 34.87 1.76 -16.20
C GLU A 50 34.08 0.51 -16.59
N ARG A 51 32.88 0.69 -17.15
CA ARG A 51 31.95 -0.40 -17.46
C ARG A 51 32.24 -1.10 -18.79
N ALA A 52 32.55 -0.33 -19.83
CA ALA A 52 32.67 -0.85 -21.19
C ALA A 52 33.95 -0.31 -21.88
N PRO A 53 35.14 -0.74 -21.43
CA PRO A 53 36.41 -0.24 -21.96
C PRO A 53 36.57 -0.51 -23.45
N ASP A 54 36.01 -1.62 -23.95
CA ASP A 54 36.08 -2.01 -25.37
C ASP A 54 35.10 -1.21 -26.27
N LEU A 55 34.16 -0.47 -25.69
CA LEU A 55 33.21 0.40 -26.40
C LEU A 55 33.35 1.86 -25.99
N GLN A 56 34.50 2.23 -25.41
CA GLN A 56 34.75 3.58 -24.94
C GLN A 56 34.59 4.60 -26.07
N ASP A 57 35.04 4.28 -27.30
CA ASP A 57 34.87 5.15 -28.47
C ASP A 57 33.38 5.38 -28.81
N PHE A 58 32.57 4.32 -28.81
CA PHE A 58 31.12 4.42 -29.04
C PHE A 58 30.42 5.21 -27.94
N ALA A 59 30.76 4.93 -26.68
CA ALA A 59 30.17 5.61 -25.53
C ALA A 59 30.56 7.10 -25.49
N LEU A 60 31.79 7.45 -25.86
CA LEU A 60 32.24 8.84 -25.97
C LEU A 60 31.56 9.58 -27.13
N GLU A 61 31.43 8.93 -28.30
CA GLU A 61 30.73 9.51 -29.45
C GLU A 61 29.24 9.74 -29.14
N LYS A 62 28.62 8.82 -28.39
CA LYS A 62 27.19 8.83 -28.06
C LYS A 62 26.91 9.22 -26.60
N ALA A 63 27.79 9.99 -25.96
CA ALA A 63 27.72 10.30 -24.54
C ALA A 63 26.40 10.99 -24.13
N GLU A 64 25.91 11.93 -24.95
CA GLU A 64 24.61 12.58 -24.68
C GLU A 64 23.43 11.61 -24.86
N GLN A 65 23.47 10.76 -25.88
CA GLN A 65 22.40 9.80 -26.20
C GLN A 65 22.31 8.64 -25.18
N THR A 66 23.36 8.41 -24.38
CA THR A 66 23.44 7.35 -23.35
C THR A 66 23.28 7.90 -21.92
N ARG A 67 23.28 9.22 -21.73
CA ARG A 67 23.18 9.89 -20.41
C ARG A 67 21.92 9.51 -19.63
N TRP A 68 20.82 9.23 -20.33
CA TRP A 68 19.52 8.87 -19.74
C TRP A 68 19.58 7.63 -18.84
N LEU A 69 20.53 6.70 -19.08
CA LEU A 69 20.74 5.49 -18.28
C LEU A 69 21.10 5.76 -16.80
N ARG A 70 21.53 6.98 -16.48
CA ARG A 70 21.93 7.39 -15.13
C ARG A 70 20.83 8.10 -14.36
N ILE A 71 19.77 8.53 -15.05
CA ILE A 71 18.74 9.41 -14.50
C ILE A 71 17.46 8.61 -14.32
N ALA A 72 17.05 8.43 -13.07
CA ALA A 72 15.83 7.72 -12.73
C ALA A 72 14.77 8.64 -12.13
N ARG A 73 13.51 8.23 -12.21
CA ARG A 73 12.42 8.68 -11.35
C ARG A 73 11.92 7.48 -10.56
N LEU A 74 11.60 7.70 -9.30
CA LEU A 74 11.16 6.67 -8.38
C LEU A 74 9.67 6.82 -8.15
N ILE A 75 8.90 5.73 -8.25
CA ILE A 75 7.52 5.68 -7.80
C ILE A 75 7.48 4.88 -6.50
N GLY A 76 6.84 5.41 -5.47
CA GLY A 76 6.65 4.68 -4.23
C GLY A 76 5.47 5.21 -3.43
N ASN A 77 5.08 4.47 -2.40
CA ASN A 77 4.06 4.89 -1.45
C ASN A 77 4.66 5.32 -0.11
N HIS A 78 3.90 6.04 0.71
CA HIS A 78 4.31 6.36 2.08
C HIS A 78 3.59 5.47 3.10
N PRO A 79 4.22 4.39 3.61
CA PRO A 79 3.53 3.32 4.37
C PRO A 79 2.95 3.78 5.71
N THR A 80 3.49 4.86 6.29
CA THR A 80 3.00 5.49 7.52
C THR A 80 2.07 6.67 7.26
N SER A 81 1.71 6.91 6.00
CA SER A 81 0.79 7.98 5.64
C SER A 81 -0.55 7.74 6.30
N LYS A 82 -1.09 8.81 6.87
CA LYS A 82 -2.49 8.89 7.28
C LYS A 82 -3.41 9.29 6.13
N GLN A 83 -2.88 9.52 4.94
CA GLN A 83 -3.70 9.75 3.75
C GLN A 83 -4.09 8.42 3.09
N PRO A 84 -5.31 8.31 2.56
CA PRO A 84 -5.78 7.10 1.88
C PRO A 84 -5.01 6.83 0.59
N LEU A 85 -4.78 7.88 -0.19
CA LEU A 85 -3.95 7.93 -1.38
C LEU A 85 -2.58 8.47 -0.96
N ASN A 86 -1.51 7.73 -1.21
CA ASN A 86 -0.18 8.00 -0.69
C ASN A 86 0.97 7.67 -1.65
N ALA A 87 0.69 7.37 -2.91
CA ALA A 87 1.68 7.18 -3.96
C ALA A 87 2.27 8.53 -4.41
N ARG A 88 3.56 8.53 -4.72
CA ARG A 88 4.31 9.71 -5.15
C ARG A 88 5.36 9.33 -6.19
N VAL A 89 5.73 10.33 -7.01
CA VAL A 89 6.87 10.25 -7.93
C VAL A 89 7.98 11.18 -7.43
N SER A 90 9.22 10.71 -7.45
CA SER A 90 10.37 11.54 -7.07
C SER A 90 10.77 12.55 -8.16
N HIS A 91 11.52 13.56 -7.73
CA HIS A 91 12.43 14.29 -8.60
C HIS A 91 13.46 13.34 -9.24
N PRO A 92 14.17 13.75 -10.31
CA PRO A 92 15.27 12.98 -10.86
C PRO A 92 16.24 12.51 -9.76
N ALA A 93 16.52 11.21 -9.76
CA ALA A 93 17.31 10.51 -8.77
C ALA A 93 18.44 9.76 -9.46
N TYR A 94 19.54 9.56 -8.72
CA TYR A 94 20.76 8.93 -9.23
C TYR A 94 21.09 7.72 -8.38
N ASP A 95 21.37 6.58 -9.02
CA ASP A 95 21.85 5.41 -8.30
C ASP A 95 23.24 5.72 -7.72
N SER A 96 23.40 5.45 -6.43
CA SER A 96 24.65 5.55 -5.66
C SER A 96 25.29 4.17 -5.42
N GLY A 97 24.70 3.13 -6.03
CA GLY A 97 25.11 1.75 -5.93
C GLY A 97 24.19 0.94 -5.03
N ASN A 98 24.10 -0.36 -5.29
CA ASN A 98 23.28 -1.31 -4.54
C ASN A 98 21.77 -1.01 -4.53
N GLY A 99 21.25 -0.39 -5.59
CA GLY A 99 19.84 0.02 -5.69
C GLY A 99 19.47 1.14 -4.73
N ASN A 100 20.46 1.90 -4.26
CA ASN A 100 20.27 3.06 -3.39
C ASN A 100 20.29 4.32 -4.22
N PHE A 101 19.19 5.05 -4.25
CA PHE A 101 19.04 6.26 -5.03
C PHE A 101 19.16 7.49 -4.16
N MET A 102 20.02 8.42 -4.57
CA MET A 102 20.04 9.76 -4.01
C MET A 102 18.90 10.57 -4.64
N VAL A 103 17.95 11.00 -3.82
CA VAL A 103 16.93 11.97 -4.19
C VAL A 103 17.35 13.38 -3.76
N ALA A 104 16.63 14.42 -4.21
CA ALA A 104 16.89 15.80 -3.81
C ALA A 104 17.02 15.90 -2.27
N GLN A 105 17.98 16.71 -1.78
CA GLN A 105 18.33 16.90 -0.36
C GLN A 105 19.24 15.84 0.29
N GLY A 106 19.85 14.93 -0.49
CA GLY A 106 20.87 14.00 0.01
C GLY A 106 20.30 12.81 0.78
N GLN A 107 18.99 12.57 0.67
CA GLN A 107 18.35 11.37 1.20
C GLN A 107 18.56 10.20 0.25
N THR A 108 18.72 9.01 0.82
CA THR A 108 18.93 7.77 0.08
C THR A 108 17.72 6.86 0.21
N VAL A 109 17.19 6.41 -0.93
CA VAL A 109 16.02 5.53 -1.01
C VAL A 109 16.41 4.22 -1.68
N LYS A 110 16.06 3.09 -1.06
CA LYS A 110 16.33 1.76 -1.63
C LYS A 110 15.16 1.28 -2.48
N THR A 111 15.42 0.92 -3.73
CA THR A 111 14.41 0.44 -4.69
C THR A 111 14.32 -1.08 -4.71
N TYR A 112 13.18 -1.62 -5.16
CA TYR A 112 12.89 -3.06 -5.19
C TYR A 112 13.19 -3.74 -3.85
N HIS A 113 12.96 -3.01 -2.76
CA HIS A 113 13.18 -3.48 -1.41
C HIS A 113 11.87 -3.41 -0.64
N ARG A 114 11.54 -4.48 0.06
CA ARG A 114 10.39 -4.52 0.98
C ARG A 114 10.88 -4.83 2.37
N ARG A 115 10.59 -3.92 3.30
CA ARG A 115 10.82 -4.09 4.74
C ARG A 115 9.65 -3.47 5.47
N GLU A 116 9.28 -4.05 6.60
CA GLU A 116 8.22 -3.52 7.45
C GLU A 116 8.46 -2.03 7.77
N GLY A 117 7.44 -1.20 7.58
CA GLY A 117 7.50 0.24 7.84
C GLY A 117 8.26 1.05 6.80
N HIS A 118 8.83 0.42 5.77
CA HIS A 118 9.52 1.09 4.67
C HIS A 118 8.68 1.14 3.40
N PRO A 119 8.82 2.21 2.60
CA PRO A 119 8.10 2.34 1.34
C PRO A 119 8.56 1.27 0.35
N PHE A 120 7.63 0.74 -0.44
CA PHE A 120 8.00 -0.03 -1.63
C PHE A 120 8.23 0.96 -2.77
N VAL A 121 9.44 0.97 -3.32
CA VAL A 121 9.86 1.95 -4.33
C VAL A 121 10.36 1.25 -5.59
N VAL A 122 9.88 1.70 -6.74
CA VAL A 122 10.15 1.15 -8.06
C VAL A 122 10.79 2.22 -8.94
N PRO A 123 11.96 1.94 -9.57
CA PRO A 123 12.67 2.92 -10.37
C PRO A 123 12.34 2.83 -11.86
N PHE A 124 12.23 3.98 -12.50
CA PHE A 124 12.09 4.14 -13.95
C PHE A 124 13.20 5.04 -14.46
N HIS A 125 13.77 4.78 -15.63
CA HIS A 125 14.52 5.84 -16.31
C HIS A 125 13.58 7.02 -16.58
N ASN A 126 14.10 8.26 -16.50
CA ASN A 126 13.29 9.45 -16.76
C ASN A 126 12.62 9.39 -18.14
N ASP A 127 13.36 9.00 -19.17
CA ASP A 127 12.86 8.86 -20.54
C ASP A 127 11.83 7.73 -20.68
N CYS A 128 11.96 6.66 -19.89
CA CYS A 128 10.96 5.60 -19.86
C CYS A 128 9.64 6.07 -19.22
N MET A 129 9.71 6.93 -18.20
CA MET A 129 8.51 7.54 -17.63
C MET A 129 7.80 8.40 -18.67
N ALA A 130 8.55 9.25 -19.40
CA ALA A 130 8.01 10.07 -20.47
C ALA A 130 7.37 9.23 -21.60
N LEU A 131 8.06 8.16 -22.03
CA LEU A 131 7.55 7.24 -23.04
C LEU A 131 6.26 6.54 -22.60
N LEU A 132 6.17 6.13 -21.32
CA LEU A 132 4.96 5.54 -20.77
C LEU A 132 3.79 6.53 -20.77
N ARG A 133 4.04 7.82 -20.56
CA ARG A 133 3.00 8.86 -20.67
C ARG A 133 2.41 8.90 -22.07
N HIS A 134 3.25 9.06 -23.08
CA HIS A 134 2.79 9.06 -24.47
C HIS A 134 2.03 7.78 -24.84
N TYR A 135 2.51 6.63 -24.38
CA TYR A 135 1.82 5.36 -24.62
C TYR A 135 0.42 5.34 -24.01
N LEU A 136 0.28 5.78 -22.75
CA LEU A 136 -1.01 5.78 -22.06
C LEU A 136 -1.94 6.87 -22.62
N ASP A 137 -1.44 8.05 -22.97
CA ASP A 137 -2.23 9.12 -23.59
C ASP A 137 -2.85 8.68 -24.94
N GLU A 138 -2.14 7.85 -25.71
CA GLU A 138 -2.65 7.33 -26.99
C GLU A 138 -3.65 6.17 -26.82
N THR A 139 -3.51 5.37 -25.74
CA THR A 139 -4.25 4.11 -25.56
C THR A 139 -5.36 4.16 -24.51
N CYS A 140 -5.39 5.21 -23.70
CA CYS A 140 -6.39 5.53 -22.69
C CYS A 140 -7.16 6.80 -23.05
N VAL A 141 -8.31 7.01 -22.41
CA VAL A 141 -9.21 8.15 -22.69
C VAL A 141 -8.91 9.33 -21.76
N GLU A 142 -8.15 9.12 -20.69
CA GLU A 142 -7.83 10.15 -19.69
C GLU A 142 -6.61 10.99 -20.09
N LEU A 143 -6.65 12.28 -19.73
CA LEU A 143 -5.64 13.29 -20.10
C LEU A 143 -4.40 13.30 -19.21
N GLU A 144 -4.42 12.60 -18.06
CA GLU A 144 -3.30 12.61 -17.10
C GLU A 144 -3.18 11.25 -16.40
N ILE A 145 -1.93 10.76 -16.25
CA ILE A 145 -1.67 9.51 -15.54
C ILE A 145 -1.91 9.69 -14.05
N ASP A 146 -2.87 8.95 -13.53
CA ASP A 146 -3.05 8.78 -12.09
C ASP A 146 -1.89 7.96 -11.48
N ILE A 147 -1.15 8.59 -10.56
CA ILE A 147 0.03 8.01 -9.91
C ILE A 147 -0.33 6.89 -8.93
N GLU A 148 -1.51 6.92 -8.31
CA GLU A 148 -2.00 5.84 -7.44
C GLU A 148 -2.27 4.59 -8.28
N VAL A 149 -2.93 4.77 -9.42
CA VAL A 149 -3.21 3.68 -10.38
C VAL A 149 -1.90 3.09 -10.90
N LEU A 150 -0.94 3.94 -11.28
CA LEU A 150 0.37 3.49 -11.74
C LEU A 150 1.13 2.73 -10.64
N PHE A 151 1.09 3.22 -9.39
CA PHE A 151 1.72 2.53 -8.26
C PHE A 151 1.07 1.15 -8.00
N ASP A 152 -0.26 1.07 -8.02
CA ASP A 152 -0.98 -0.19 -7.86
C ASP A 152 -0.66 -1.19 -8.98
N ALA A 153 -0.51 -0.71 -10.23
CA ALA A 153 -0.12 -1.52 -11.36
C ALA A 153 1.30 -2.09 -11.19
N VAL A 154 2.30 -1.27 -10.82
CA VAL A 154 3.67 -1.77 -10.60
C VAL A 154 3.79 -2.65 -9.37
N ASN A 155 3.00 -2.38 -8.32
CA ASN A 155 2.93 -3.22 -7.14
C ASN A 155 2.38 -4.61 -7.53
N HIS A 156 1.35 -4.67 -8.38
CA HIS A 156 0.82 -5.93 -8.90
C HIS A 156 1.88 -6.71 -9.71
N LEU A 157 2.60 -6.03 -10.61
CA LEU A 157 3.66 -6.61 -11.44
C LEU A 157 4.96 -6.98 -10.68
N SER A 158 5.07 -6.63 -9.40
CA SER A 158 6.23 -6.99 -8.57
C SER A 158 6.21 -8.46 -8.13
N VAL A 159 7.36 -9.01 -7.80
CA VAL A 159 7.49 -10.43 -7.38
C VAL A 159 6.69 -10.69 -6.10
N ASP A 160 5.82 -11.72 -6.11
CA ASP A 160 5.15 -12.26 -4.91
C ASP A 160 6.08 -13.22 -4.17
N ASP A 161 7.09 -12.67 -3.49
CA ASP A 161 8.00 -13.45 -2.65
C ASP A 161 8.16 -12.77 -1.29
N ASN A 162 8.05 -13.57 -0.22
CA ASN A 162 8.29 -13.13 1.15
C ASN A 162 9.63 -13.63 1.70
N SER A 163 10.32 -14.53 0.97
CA SER A 163 11.61 -15.10 1.36
C SER A 163 12.76 -14.14 1.04
N SER A 164 12.70 -13.44 -0.10
CA SER A 164 13.59 -12.33 -0.39
C SER A 164 12.96 -10.99 0.03
N ARG A 165 13.78 -10.10 0.60
CA ARG A 165 13.41 -8.69 0.84
C ARG A 165 13.90 -7.77 -0.27
N THR A 166 14.63 -8.30 -1.24
CA THR A 166 15.37 -7.53 -2.24
C THR A 166 15.26 -8.18 -3.61
N TRP A 167 14.88 -7.38 -4.60
CA TRP A 167 14.83 -7.78 -6.00
C TRP A 167 15.64 -6.83 -6.87
N LYS A 168 15.91 -7.25 -8.11
CA LYS A 168 16.60 -6.45 -9.12
C LYS A 168 15.62 -5.73 -10.05
N SER A 169 14.43 -6.30 -10.23
CA SER A 169 13.46 -5.93 -11.26
C SER A 169 12.04 -6.38 -10.89
N LEU A 170 11.05 -5.99 -11.70
CA LEU A 170 9.68 -6.51 -11.58
C LEU A 170 9.59 -7.98 -12.05
N GLY A 171 8.51 -8.66 -11.65
CA GLY A 171 8.25 -10.06 -12.00
C GLY A 171 7.72 -10.26 -13.43
N ILE A 172 8.15 -9.44 -14.39
CA ILE A 172 7.67 -9.44 -15.78
C ILE A 172 8.76 -9.87 -16.76
N PRO A 173 8.38 -10.43 -17.94
CA PRO A 173 9.35 -10.76 -18.97
C PRO A 173 9.82 -9.50 -19.73
N TYR A 174 11.09 -9.12 -19.54
CA TYR A 174 11.73 -8.05 -20.33
C TYR A 174 12.14 -8.52 -21.72
N VAL A 175 11.15 -8.78 -22.58
CA VAL A 175 11.34 -9.24 -23.95
C VAL A 175 12.26 -8.28 -24.73
N GLY A 176 13.30 -8.83 -25.36
CA GLY A 176 14.31 -8.08 -26.11
C GLY A 176 15.54 -7.69 -25.28
N VAL A 177 15.59 -8.00 -23.98
CA VAL A 177 16.74 -7.75 -23.08
C VAL A 177 17.35 -9.08 -22.59
N GLY A 178 17.18 -10.17 -23.35
CA GLY A 178 17.57 -11.53 -22.97
C GLY A 178 16.56 -12.24 -22.06
N LEU A 179 16.80 -13.51 -21.73
CA LEU A 179 15.83 -14.41 -21.05
C LEU A 179 15.42 -13.99 -19.63
N LEU A 180 16.06 -12.99 -19.02
CA LEU A 180 15.81 -12.52 -17.64
C LEU A 180 16.21 -11.04 -17.42
N GLY A 181 16.31 -10.20 -18.46
CA GLY A 181 16.79 -8.80 -18.29
C GLY A 181 18.28 -8.67 -17.94
N MET A 182 19.09 -9.67 -18.33
CA MET A 182 20.49 -9.82 -17.90
C MET A 182 21.51 -9.32 -18.94
N VAL A 183 21.09 -8.57 -19.95
CA VAL A 183 21.98 -8.11 -21.03
C VAL A 183 22.52 -6.72 -20.69
N ASP A 184 23.84 -6.62 -20.60
CA ASP A 184 24.51 -5.33 -20.50
C ASP A 184 24.22 -4.50 -21.76
N PRO A 185 23.73 -3.26 -21.65
CA PRO A 185 23.42 -2.42 -22.81
C PRO A 185 24.64 -2.10 -23.68
N PHE A 186 25.85 -2.34 -23.18
CA PHE A 186 27.12 -2.20 -23.90
C PHE A 186 27.70 -3.54 -24.37
N MET A 187 26.88 -4.59 -24.48
CA MET A 187 27.31 -5.81 -25.17
C MET A 187 27.20 -5.62 -26.69
N PRO A 188 28.17 -6.10 -27.49
CA PRO A 188 28.03 -6.07 -28.96
C PRO A 188 26.72 -6.71 -29.43
N GLY A 189 25.96 -5.99 -30.27
CA GLY A 189 24.63 -6.35 -30.74
C GLY A 189 23.47 -5.88 -29.84
N ALA A 190 23.76 -5.38 -28.63
CA ALA A 190 22.78 -4.86 -27.67
C ALA A 190 22.79 -3.33 -27.56
N GLU A 191 23.56 -2.63 -28.40
CA GLU A 191 23.85 -1.19 -28.28
C GLU A 191 22.58 -0.32 -28.32
N HIS A 192 21.55 -0.79 -29.02
CA HIS A 192 20.23 -0.15 -29.02
C HIS A 192 19.65 0.06 -27.61
N LEU A 193 19.94 -0.83 -26.66
CA LEU A 193 19.48 -0.70 -25.27
C LEU A 193 20.14 0.48 -24.54
N ALA A 194 21.33 0.90 -24.96
CA ALA A 194 22.02 2.06 -24.39
C ALA A 194 21.46 3.40 -24.88
N MET A 195 20.76 3.41 -26.01
CA MET A 195 20.32 4.63 -26.68
C MET A 195 18.98 5.13 -26.15
N SER A 196 18.88 6.44 -25.92
CA SER A 196 17.63 7.05 -25.46
C SER A 196 16.47 6.70 -26.42
N PRO A 197 15.34 6.21 -25.90
CA PRO A 197 14.15 6.01 -26.69
C PRO A 197 13.37 7.31 -26.90
N ILE A 198 13.78 8.45 -26.32
CA ILE A 198 13.12 9.75 -26.49
C ILE A 198 13.97 10.66 -27.35
N GLU A 199 15.21 10.92 -26.94
CA GLU A 199 16.14 11.81 -27.62
C GLU A 199 16.86 11.06 -28.77
N ILE A 200 16.29 11.14 -29.98
CA ILE A 200 16.80 10.45 -31.18
C ILE A 200 17.21 11.48 -32.26
N PRO A 201 18.45 12.02 -32.21
CA PRO A 201 18.96 12.99 -33.18
C PRO A 201 18.84 12.56 -34.65
N GLU A 202 19.07 11.28 -34.95
CA GLU A 202 18.94 10.74 -36.30
C GLU A 202 17.51 10.83 -36.83
N LEU A 203 16.52 10.62 -35.96
CA LEU A 203 15.09 10.74 -36.29
C LEU A 203 14.70 12.21 -36.45
N LYS A 204 15.18 13.09 -35.57
CA LYS A 204 14.94 14.54 -35.68
C LYS A 204 15.47 15.09 -37.01
N SER A 205 16.69 14.71 -37.38
CA SER A 205 17.29 15.07 -38.68
C SER A 205 16.48 14.54 -39.87
N TYR A 206 15.90 13.33 -39.73
CA TYR A 206 15.01 12.77 -40.75
C TYR A 206 13.70 13.58 -40.88
N TYR A 207 13.07 13.98 -39.77
CA TYR A 207 11.87 14.83 -39.77
C TYR A 207 12.12 16.20 -40.41
N GLU A 208 13.30 16.79 -40.21
CA GLU A 208 13.69 18.05 -40.85
C GLU A 208 13.88 17.91 -42.37
N ASN A 209 14.08 16.68 -42.87
CA ASN A 209 14.42 16.38 -44.26
C ASN A 209 13.55 15.26 -44.85
N LEU A 210 12.24 15.31 -44.63
CA LEU A 210 11.31 14.30 -45.16
C LEU A 210 11.43 14.12 -46.68
N PRO A 211 11.35 12.88 -47.18
CA PRO A 211 11.42 12.58 -48.61
C PRO A 211 10.28 13.26 -49.36
N ARG A 212 10.57 13.74 -50.58
CA ARG A 212 9.62 14.47 -51.42
C ARG A 212 9.17 13.61 -52.59
N LEU A 213 7.86 13.61 -52.83
CA LEU A 213 7.20 12.85 -53.87
C LEU A 213 7.74 13.22 -55.26
N SER A 214 8.39 12.25 -55.90
CA SER A 214 8.85 12.40 -57.28
C SER A 214 7.70 12.17 -58.26
N LEU A 215 7.50 13.09 -59.22
CA LEU A 215 6.46 13.00 -60.25
C LEU A 215 6.69 11.88 -61.29
N ALA A 216 7.74 11.06 -61.14
CA ALA A 216 8.10 10.02 -62.10
C ALA A 216 7.32 8.71 -61.82
N ARG A 217 6.26 8.46 -62.60
CA ARG A 217 5.53 7.17 -62.58
C ARG A 217 6.32 6.10 -63.36
N PRO A 218 6.62 4.94 -62.76
CA PRO A 218 7.20 3.81 -63.50
C PRO A 218 6.17 3.13 -64.41
N ASP A 219 6.66 2.58 -65.52
CA ASP A 219 5.85 1.95 -66.58
C ASP A 219 5.10 0.69 -66.10
N LYS A 220 3.83 0.59 -66.51
CA LYS A 220 2.94 -0.53 -66.21
C LYS A 220 3.43 -1.82 -66.88
N VAL A 221 3.83 -2.82 -66.10
CA VAL A 221 4.14 -4.18 -66.59
C VAL A 221 2.86 -4.97 -66.89
N ALA A 222 2.84 -5.64 -68.04
CA ALA A 222 1.67 -6.30 -68.65
C ALA A 222 0.94 -7.32 -67.77
N ALA A 223 -0.38 -7.44 -68.02
CA ALA A 223 -1.40 -8.18 -67.26
C ALA A 223 -1.14 -9.70 -67.11
N GLY A 224 -1.66 -10.29 -66.02
CA GLY A 224 -1.66 -11.72 -65.77
C GLY A 224 -2.88 -12.09 -64.95
N ASN A 225 -3.60 -13.14 -65.35
CA ASN A 225 -4.86 -13.60 -64.76
C ASN A 225 -4.62 -14.33 -63.43
N ASP A 226 -5.14 -13.78 -62.33
CA ASP A 226 -5.34 -14.51 -61.06
C ASP A 226 -6.79 -14.34 -60.56
N ILE A 227 -7.16 -15.01 -59.47
CA ILE A 227 -8.53 -14.98 -58.93
C ILE A 227 -9.01 -13.57 -58.53
N PHE A 228 -8.08 -12.66 -58.20
CA PHE A 228 -8.37 -11.29 -57.79
C PHE A 228 -8.50 -10.33 -58.97
N SER A 229 -8.13 -10.75 -60.19
CA SER A 229 -8.35 -9.98 -61.43
C SER A 229 -9.83 -9.67 -61.73
N ARG A 230 -10.76 -10.33 -61.02
CA ARG A 230 -12.21 -10.11 -61.11
C ARG A 230 -12.72 -9.04 -60.13
N LEU A 231 -11.91 -8.61 -59.16
CA LEU A 231 -12.26 -7.54 -58.23
C LEU A 231 -11.91 -6.19 -58.83
N ASP A 232 -12.76 -5.20 -58.58
CA ASP A 232 -12.46 -3.81 -58.94
C ASP A 232 -11.28 -3.27 -58.10
N HIS A 233 -10.50 -2.36 -58.68
CA HIS A 233 -9.36 -1.74 -58.00
C HIS A 233 -9.78 -1.01 -56.72
N GLY A 234 -10.93 -0.34 -56.71
CA GLY A 234 -11.45 0.32 -55.51
C GLY A 234 -11.82 -0.67 -54.39
N ILE A 235 -12.32 -1.86 -54.75
CA ILE A 235 -12.58 -2.93 -53.78
C ILE A 235 -11.27 -3.47 -53.23
N MET A 236 -10.26 -3.70 -54.08
CA MET A 236 -8.94 -4.16 -53.64
C MET A 236 -8.23 -3.13 -52.74
N ALA A 237 -8.33 -1.84 -53.06
CA ALA A 237 -7.84 -0.75 -52.22
C ALA A 237 -8.55 -0.69 -50.87
N ASN A 238 -9.88 -0.84 -50.85
CA ASN A 238 -10.63 -0.91 -49.60
C ASN A 238 -10.26 -2.14 -48.77
N ILE A 239 -10.02 -3.30 -49.40
CA ILE A 239 -9.52 -4.49 -48.68
C ILE A 239 -8.17 -4.17 -48.03
N CYS A 240 -7.24 -3.51 -48.74
CA CYS A 240 -5.95 -3.11 -48.17
C CYS A 240 -6.10 -2.20 -46.94
N ARG A 241 -7.12 -1.35 -46.86
CA ARG A 241 -7.36 -0.50 -45.69
C ARG A 241 -7.72 -1.29 -44.41
N TYR A 242 -8.18 -2.53 -44.54
CA TYR A 242 -8.53 -3.39 -43.39
C TYR A 242 -7.50 -4.49 -43.12
N LEU A 243 -6.41 -4.55 -43.89
CA LEU A 243 -5.36 -5.56 -43.72
C LEU A 243 -4.13 -4.97 -43.02
N GLU A 244 -3.50 -5.74 -42.16
CA GLU A 244 -2.17 -5.40 -41.64
C GLU A 244 -1.13 -5.40 -42.78
N THR A 245 -0.11 -4.54 -42.69
CA THR A 245 0.92 -4.40 -43.73
C THR A 245 1.62 -5.72 -44.06
N ASN A 246 1.81 -6.60 -43.07
CA ASN A 246 2.36 -7.95 -43.30
C ASN A 246 1.43 -8.81 -44.17
N ASP A 247 0.13 -8.73 -43.99
CA ASP A 247 -0.84 -9.48 -44.78
C ASP A 247 -1.03 -8.86 -46.16
N ILE A 248 -0.92 -7.54 -46.29
CA ILE A 248 -0.81 -6.87 -47.59
C ILE A 248 0.43 -7.38 -48.34
N ALA A 249 1.59 -7.47 -47.68
CA ALA A 249 2.81 -7.99 -48.31
C ALA A 249 2.67 -9.47 -48.73
N LYS A 250 2.04 -10.31 -47.91
CA LYS A 250 1.71 -11.70 -48.27
C LYS A 250 0.71 -11.76 -49.43
N TRP A 251 -0.31 -10.92 -49.43
CA TRP A 251 -1.31 -10.88 -50.49
C TRP A 251 -0.70 -10.42 -51.82
N ARG A 252 0.13 -9.38 -51.79
CA ARG A 252 0.89 -8.89 -52.96
C ARG A 252 1.94 -9.88 -53.45
N SER A 253 2.52 -10.71 -52.57
CA SER A 253 3.41 -11.79 -53.02
C SER A 253 2.66 -12.99 -53.61
N ALA A 254 1.43 -13.25 -53.16
CA ALA A 254 0.59 -14.35 -53.64
C ALA A 254 -0.26 -14.03 -54.88
N SER A 255 -0.56 -12.75 -55.16
CA SER A 255 -1.43 -12.30 -56.26
C SER A 255 -0.78 -11.20 -57.09
N ARG A 256 -0.73 -11.38 -58.41
CA ARG A 256 -0.25 -10.37 -59.35
C ARG A 256 -1.22 -9.19 -59.48
N SER A 257 -2.53 -9.42 -59.34
CA SER A 257 -3.52 -8.34 -59.32
C SER A 257 -3.35 -7.47 -58.08
N ALA A 258 -3.17 -8.07 -56.89
CA ALA A 258 -2.86 -7.35 -55.67
C ALA A 258 -1.51 -6.63 -55.74
N ALA A 259 -0.47 -7.27 -56.30
CA ALA A 259 0.86 -6.68 -56.48
C ALA A 259 0.86 -5.41 -57.35
N ARG A 260 -0.12 -5.27 -58.26
CA ARG A 260 -0.29 -4.12 -59.15
C ARG A 260 -1.18 -3.02 -58.58
N LEU A 261 -1.80 -3.26 -57.43
CA LEU A 261 -2.63 -2.27 -56.79
C LEU A 261 -1.77 -1.06 -56.43
N ASP A 262 -2.12 0.09 -57.02
CA ASP A 262 -1.49 1.37 -56.72
C ASP A 262 -2.06 1.84 -55.38
N LEU A 263 -1.20 1.91 -54.36
CA LEU A 263 -1.57 2.41 -53.04
C LEU A 263 -1.19 3.88 -53.04
N ASP A 264 -2.18 4.74 -52.90
CA ASP A 264 -2.00 6.19 -52.94
C ASP A 264 -1.20 6.70 -51.74
N ASN A 265 -0.74 7.95 -51.83
CA ASN A 265 0.06 8.58 -50.79
C ASN A 265 -0.71 8.67 -49.45
N ASP A 266 -2.03 8.91 -49.53
CA ASP A 266 -2.94 8.97 -48.39
C ASP A 266 -3.03 7.62 -47.65
N PHE A 267 -3.01 6.50 -48.39
CA PHE A 267 -2.91 5.17 -47.79
C PHE A 267 -1.66 5.07 -46.93
N TRP A 268 -0.48 5.43 -47.45
CA TRP A 268 0.77 5.32 -46.70
C TRP A 268 0.86 6.29 -45.52
N GLN A 269 0.32 7.51 -45.67
CA GLN A 269 0.17 8.44 -44.56
C GLN A 269 -0.63 7.83 -43.42
N THR A 270 -1.78 7.22 -43.76
CA THR A 270 -2.63 6.52 -42.80
C THR A 270 -1.87 5.37 -42.13
N ARG A 271 -1.10 4.58 -42.89
CA ARG A 271 -0.30 3.48 -42.34
C ARG A 271 0.83 3.94 -41.42
N VAL A 272 1.45 5.10 -41.66
CA VAL A 272 2.44 5.64 -40.72
C VAL A 272 1.79 5.94 -39.37
N GLY A 273 0.62 6.56 -39.36
CA GLY A 273 -0.15 6.80 -38.13
C GLY A 273 -0.61 5.51 -37.43
N GLU A 274 -1.14 4.54 -38.18
CA GLU A 274 -1.70 3.30 -37.60
C GLU A 274 -0.63 2.27 -37.18
N ASP A 275 0.41 2.06 -37.99
CA ASP A 275 1.39 0.98 -37.78
C ASP A 275 2.61 1.42 -36.95
N MET A 276 2.83 2.74 -36.84
CA MET A 276 3.98 3.29 -36.11
C MET A 276 3.56 4.29 -35.02
N PRO A 277 2.66 3.91 -34.10
CA PRO A 277 2.22 4.78 -33.00
C PRO A 277 3.38 5.23 -32.08
N TRP A 278 4.48 4.46 -32.07
CA TRP A 278 5.74 4.85 -31.42
C TRP A 278 6.44 6.07 -32.05
N LEU A 279 5.93 6.63 -33.16
CA LEU A 279 6.32 7.92 -33.72
C LEU A 279 5.40 9.05 -33.18
N PHE A 280 5.06 9.03 -31.89
CA PHE A 280 4.21 10.03 -31.25
C PHE A 280 4.74 11.48 -31.37
N ASP A 281 6.02 11.65 -31.72
CA ASP A 281 6.70 12.93 -31.94
C ASP A 281 6.80 13.33 -33.41
N PHE A 282 6.07 12.64 -34.31
CA PHE A 282 6.03 12.97 -35.72
C PHE A 282 5.42 14.39 -35.91
N PRO A 283 6.00 15.24 -36.78
CA PRO A 283 5.51 16.61 -36.95
C PRO A 283 4.06 16.67 -37.45
N ASP A 284 3.23 17.49 -36.78
CA ASP A 284 1.83 17.73 -37.15
C ASP A 284 1.66 18.28 -38.58
N GLU A 285 2.61 19.10 -39.03
CA GLU A 285 2.65 19.71 -40.37
C GLU A 285 3.79 19.13 -41.22
N ALA A 286 3.55 17.98 -41.84
CA ALA A 286 4.43 17.46 -42.88
C ALA A 286 4.41 18.34 -44.14
N PHE A 287 5.45 18.25 -44.98
CA PHE A 287 5.47 18.99 -46.24
C PHE A 287 4.33 18.50 -47.17
N PRO A 288 3.64 19.40 -47.91
CA PRO A 288 2.56 18.99 -48.81
C PRO A 288 2.98 18.00 -49.90
N ASP A 289 4.27 17.97 -50.22
CA ASP A 289 4.89 17.08 -51.20
C ASP A 289 5.62 15.88 -50.55
N THR A 290 5.33 15.49 -49.31
CA THR A 290 5.98 14.33 -48.66
C THR A 290 5.62 13.00 -49.35
N ASP A 291 6.64 12.18 -49.63
CA ASP A 291 6.47 10.79 -50.11
C ASP A 291 6.25 9.85 -48.92
N TRP A 292 4.98 9.58 -48.58
CA TRP A 292 4.64 8.77 -47.42
C TRP A 292 5.00 7.29 -47.60
N ALA A 293 5.10 6.80 -48.84
CA ALA A 293 5.54 5.44 -49.11
C ALA A 293 7.02 5.26 -48.76
N GLU A 294 7.85 6.25 -49.11
CA GLU A 294 9.26 6.31 -48.74
C GLU A 294 9.42 6.50 -47.23
N VAL A 295 8.69 7.42 -46.59
CA VAL A 295 8.68 7.59 -45.12
C VAL A 295 8.38 6.28 -44.40
N TYR A 296 7.29 5.60 -44.79
CA TYR A 296 6.91 4.32 -44.20
C TYR A 296 8.02 3.27 -44.38
N SER A 297 8.58 3.17 -45.60
CA SER A 297 9.67 2.26 -45.90
C SER A 297 10.88 2.52 -45.00
N ASP A 298 11.34 3.76 -44.94
CA ASP A 298 12.58 4.16 -44.27
C ASP A 298 12.49 3.98 -42.76
N LEU A 299 11.42 4.45 -42.12
CA LEU A 299 11.25 4.36 -40.67
C LEU A 299 10.97 2.92 -40.21
N SER A 300 10.19 2.15 -40.98
CA SER A 300 9.98 0.72 -40.72
C SER A 300 11.29 -0.05 -40.74
N LYS A 301 12.17 0.33 -41.66
CA LYS A 301 13.49 -0.26 -41.84
C LYS A 301 14.52 0.21 -40.80
N ALA A 302 14.50 1.50 -40.46
CA ALA A 302 15.42 2.12 -39.50
C ALA A 302 15.16 1.63 -38.07
N SER A 303 13.91 1.26 -37.75
CA SER A 303 13.53 0.71 -36.44
C SER A 303 13.86 -0.78 -36.24
N GLN A 304 14.38 -1.49 -37.26
CA GLN A 304 14.67 -2.93 -37.19
C GLN A 304 16.13 -3.22 -36.80
N LEU A 305 16.33 -4.02 -35.75
CA LEU A 305 17.67 -4.36 -35.22
C LEU A 305 18.56 -5.15 -36.19
N THR A 306 17.95 -5.89 -37.12
CA THR A 306 18.65 -6.73 -38.11
C THR A 306 19.25 -5.95 -39.26
N ARG A 307 18.96 -4.64 -39.37
CA ARG A 307 19.45 -3.78 -40.46
C ARG A 307 20.77 -3.10 -40.11
N VAL A 308 21.51 -2.71 -41.14
CA VAL A 308 22.82 -2.04 -41.03
C VAL A 308 22.63 -0.53 -40.80
N ASP A 309 21.68 0.07 -41.50
CA ASP A 309 21.26 1.47 -41.46
C ASP A 309 20.13 1.71 -40.45
N LYS A 310 20.20 1.02 -39.31
CA LYS A 310 19.23 1.17 -38.21
C LYS A 310 19.49 2.44 -37.40
N MET A 311 18.42 3.06 -36.94
CA MET A 311 18.45 4.08 -35.90
C MET A 311 18.30 3.37 -34.55
N LEU A 312 19.40 3.27 -33.79
CA LEU A 312 19.44 2.48 -32.56
C LEU A 312 18.42 2.95 -31.50
N GLY A 313 18.30 4.26 -31.28
CA GLY A 313 17.29 4.83 -30.37
C GLY A 313 15.86 4.53 -30.81
N LEU A 314 15.61 4.55 -32.13
CA LEU A 314 14.28 4.26 -32.70
C LEU A 314 13.90 2.79 -32.53
N ALA A 315 14.87 1.89 -32.74
CA ALA A 315 14.69 0.47 -32.49
C ALA A 315 14.40 0.21 -30.99
N ASN A 316 15.05 0.93 -30.08
CA ASN A 316 14.77 0.85 -28.64
C ASN A 316 13.37 1.36 -28.29
N ARG A 317 12.98 2.52 -28.83
CA ARG A 317 11.64 3.10 -28.65
C ARG A 317 10.56 2.12 -29.09
N ARG A 318 10.65 1.62 -30.32
CA ARG A 318 9.73 0.61 -30.88
C ARG A 318 9.67 -0.65 -30.02
N ARG A 319 10.82 -1.15 -29.55
CA ARG A 319 10.88 -2.33 -28.66
C ARG A 319 10.09 -2.08 -27.38
N ILE A 320 10.33 -0.97 -26.69
CA ILE A 320 9.64 -0.67 -25.43
C ILE A 320 8.13 -0.52 -25.69
N TRP A 321 7.77 0.24 -26.73
CA TRP A 321 6.38 0.47 -27.11
C TRP A 321 5.62 -0.81 -27.42
N GLU A 322 6.12 -1.63 -28.35
CA GLU A 322 5.42 -2.84 -28.80
C GLU A 322 5.51 -3.99 -27.80
N LYS A 323 6.58 -4.08 -26.99
CA LYS A 323 6.83 -5.23 -26.13
C LYS A 323 6.51 -5.01 -24.65
N GLN A 324 6.68 -3.79 -24.15
CA GLN A 324 6.49 -3.48 -22.72
C GLN A 324 5.21 -2.67 -22.49
N GLY A 325 4.86 -1.76 -23.40
CA GLY A 325 3.64 -0.96 -23.35
C GLY A 325 2.38 -1.78 -23.06
N PRO A 326 2.07 -2.87 -23.81
CA PRO A 326 0.88 -3.67 -23.58
C PRO A 326 0.78 -4.31 -22.19
N PHE A 327 1.90 -4.71 -21.58
CA PHE A 327 1.90 -5.29 -20.22
C PHE A 327 1.52 -4.24 -19.17
N PHE A 328 2.12 -3.05 -19.29
CA PHE A 328 1.80 -1.94 -18.38
C PHE A 328 0.39 -1.42 -18.59
N HIS A 329 -0.08 -1.33 -19.84
CA HIS A 329 -1.44 -0.94 -20.17
C HIS A 329 -2.49 -1.86 -19.56
N ALA A 330 -2.30 -3.17 -19.70
CA ALA A 330 -3.21 -4.15 -19.13
C ALA A 330 -3.27 -4.04 -17.60
N ALA A 331 -2.11 -3.91 -16.94
CA ALA A 331 -2.03 -3.74 -15.49
C ALA A 331 -2.61 -2.39 -15.02
N TYR A 332 -2.37 -1.31 -15.77
CA TYR A 332 -2.89 0.02 -15.49
C TYR A 332 -4.40 0.06 -15.62
N LYS A 333 -4.97 -0.38 -16.76
CA LYS A 333 -6.42 -0.45 -16.94
C LYS A 333 -7.10 -1.33 -15.91
N PHE A 334 -6.46 -2.42 -15.48
CA PHE A 334 -6.98 -3.25 -14.42
C PHE A 334 -7.02 -2.51 -13.08
N ALA A 335 -5.93 -1.84 -12.70
CA ALA A 335 -5.89 -1.04 -11.47
C ALA A 335 -6.89 0.13 -11.51
N ASP A 336 -7.04 0.77 -12.67
CA ASP A 336 -7.92 1.91 -12.89
C ASP A 336 -9.40 1.53 -12.72
N ASN A 337 -9.84 0.48 -13.43
CA ASN A 337 -11.24 0.05 -13.43
C ASN A 337 -11.67 -0.61 -12.12
N CYS A 338 -10.75 -1.19 -11.35
CA CYS A 338 -11.12 -2.11 -10.28
C CYS A 338 -10.74 -1.64 -8.87
N LYS A 339 -9.63 -0.90 -8.70
CA LYS A 339 -9.14 -0.51 -7.36
C LYS A 339 -9.48 0.92 -7.05
N ASN A 340 -10.17 1.17 -5.93
CA ASN A 340 -10.25 2.49 -5.27
C ASN A 340 -10.81 3.64 -6.14
N TYR A 341 -11.51 3.35 -7.24
CA TYR A 341 -12.04 4.36 -8.17
C TYR A 341 -12.86 5.44 -7.45
N TRP A 342 -13.89 5.04 -6.71
CA TRP A 342 -14.75 5.97 -5.97
C TRP A 342 -13.99 6.75 -4.90
N MET A 343 -12.97 6.16 -4.30
CA MET A 343 -12.12 6.86 -3.34
C MET A 343 -11.30 7.97 -3.99
N ARG A 344 -10.79 7.74 -5.22
CA ARG A 344 -10.10 8.75 -6.00
C ARG A 344 -11.05 9.87 -6.42
N GLU A 345 -12.25 9.55 -6.88
CA GLU A 345 -13.27 10.57 -7.19
C GLU A 345 -13.62 11.41 -5.95
N LEU A 346 -13.92 10.76 -4.82
CA LEU A 346 -14.27 11.46 -3.59
C LEU A 346 -13.11 12.35 -3.06
N ALA A 347 -11.85 11.93 -3.27
CA ALA A 347 -10.67 12.71 -2.90
C ALA A 347 -10.52 14.01 -3.68
N ARG A 348 -11.00 14.07 -4.93
CA ARG A 348 -11.02 15.32 -5.71
C ARG A 348 -11.94 16.38 -5.11
N TYR A 349 -13.01 15.97 -4.43
CA TYR A 349 -14.01 16.88 -3.85
C TYR A 349 -13.77 17.21 -2.37
N VAL A 350 -13.41 16.23 -1.55
CA VAL A 350 -13.31 16.40 -0.09
C VAL A 350 -11.90 16.78 0.37
N GLY A 351 -10.86 16.24 -0.28
CA GLY A 351 -9.43 16.57 -0.09
C GLY A 351 -8.79 16.26 1.28
N ASN A 352 -9.55 16.22 2.37
CA ASN A 352 -9.04 16.18 3.75
C ASN A 352 -9.35 14.87 4.48
N PHE A 353 -8.95 13.75 3.90
CA PHE A 353 -9.13 12.45 4.53
C PHE A 353 -8.06 12.11 5.56
N GLU A 354 -8.44 11.26 6.52
CA GLU A 354 -7.52 10.61 7.44
C GLU A 354 -7.85 9.12 7.51
N VAL A 355 -6.80 8.29 7.45
CA VAL A 355 -6.87 6.86 7.62
C VAL A 355 -6.41 6.52 9.02
N LYS A 356 -7.26 5.77 9.72
CA LYS A 356 -6.91 5.13 10.98
C LYS A 356 -7.01 3.62 10.81
N GLN A 357 -5.96 2.90 11.17
CA GLN A 357 -5.83 1.48 10.84
C GLN A 357 -5.32 0.69 12.03
N SER A 358 -5.78 -0.56 12.15
CA SER A 358 -5.30 -1.47 13.16
C SER A 358 -3.80 -1.76 13.03
N LEU A 359 -3.19 -2.19 14.12
CA LEU A 359 -1.92 -2.92 14.04
C LEU A 359 -2.02 -4.12 13.07
N PRO A 360 -0.90 -4.55 12.46
CA PRO A 360 -0.83 -5.80 11.71
C PRO A 360 -1.44 -6.97 12.46
N LEU A 361 -2.26 -7.73 11.73
CA LEU A 361 -2.87 -8.96 12.21
C LEU A 361 -1.87 -10.12 12.20
N SER A 362 -0.96 -10.14 11.23
CA SER A 362 0.17 -11.07 11.22
C SER A 362 1.46 -10.37 11.59
N PHE A 363 2.30 -11.06 12.35
CA PHE A 363 3.66 -10.62 12.66
C PHE A 363 4.67 -11.73 12.32
N PRO A 364 5.75 -11.43 11.57
CA PRO A 364 6.03 -10.13 10.93
C PRO A 364 4.97 -9.75 9.88
N PRO A 365 4.74 -8.44 9.61
CA PRO A 365 3.78 -8.04 8.59
C PRO A 365 4.21 -8.52 7.21
N PRO A 366 3.27 -8.87 6.32
CA PRO A 366 3.63 -9.36 4.99
C PRO A 366 4.32 -8.27 4.18
N LEU A 367 5.28 -8.68 3.35
CA LEU A 367 6.09 -7.72 2.58
C LEU A 367 5.31 -7.13 1.40
N LYS A 368 4.54 -7.98 0.70
CA LYS A 368 3.68 -7.57 -0.40
C LYS A 368 2.21 -7.64 -0.01
N THR A 369 1.59 -6.47 -0.06
CA THR A 369 0.17 -6.29 0.23
C THR A 369 -0.52 -5.49 -0.88
N ALA A 370 -1.83 -5.73 -1.00
CA ALA A 370 -2.75 -4.95 -1.82
C ALA A 370 -3.68 -4.16 -0.89
N ILE A 371 -3.98 -2.92 -1.28
CA ILE A 371 -4.82 -1.99 -0.52
C ILE A 371 -6.12 -1.77 -1.27
N TYR A 372 -7.23 -1.93 -0.56
CA TYR A 372 -8.57 -1.66 -1.04
C TYR A 372 -9.24 -0.60 -0.14
N LEU A 373 -9.93 0.35 -0.74
CA LEU A 373 -10.51 1.53 -0.10
C LEU A 373 -12.01 1.66 -0.44
N PRO A 374 -12.85 0.69 -0.06
CA PRO A 374 -14.27 0.77 -0.40
C PRO A 374 -14.93 1.94 0.33
N THR A 375 -15.70 2.76 -0.39
CA THR A 375 -16.32 3.98 0.16
C THR A 375 -17.81 3.79 0.46
N LEU A 376 -18.36 4.58 1.38
CA LEU A 376 -19.77 4.58 1.78
C LEU A 376 -20.63 5.57 0.99
N LEU A 377 -20.00 6.51 0.27
CA LEU A 377 -20.64 7.58 -0.50
C LEU A 377 -20.41 7.37 -1.99
N CYS A 378 -21.32 7.80 -2.86
CA CYS A 378 -21.17 7.59 -4.31
C CYS A 378 -20.29 8.66 -4.94
N GLU A 379 -20.64 9.93 -4.79
CA GLU A 379 -20.01 11.03 -5.53
C GLU A 379 -19.46 12.11 -4.58
N ASP A 380 -20.26 12.57 -3.63
CA ASP A 380 -19.88 13.66 -2.74
C ASP A 380 -20.48 13.53 -1.32
N LEU A 381 -20.36 14.60 -0.52
CA LEU A 381 -20.90 14.62 0.84
C LEU A 381 -22.42 14.84 0.91
N GLN A 382 -23.08 15.24 -0.17
CA GLN A 382 -24.54 15.40 -0.23
C GLN A 382 -25.24 14.05 -0.14
N ASP A 383 -24.62 13.00 -0.69
CA ASP A 383 -25.09 11.62 -0.55
C ASP A 383 -25.30 11.21 0.92
N LEU A 384 -24.62 11.86 1.87
CA LEU A 384 -24.77 11.53 3.28
C LEU A 384 -26.21 11.75 3.79
N ASP A 385 -27.03 12.59 3.18
CA ASP A 385 -28.43 12.80 3.60
C ASP A 385 -29.32 11.57 3.35
N ASP A 386 -29.10 10.86 2.25
CA ASP A 386 -30.03 9.84 1.76
C ASP A 386 -29.37 8.49 1.38
N ALA A 387 -28.05 8.38 1.49
CA ALA A 387 -27.35 7.13 1.18
C ALA A 387 -27.74 6.01 2.16
N GLU A 388 -28.13 4.86 1.61
CA GLU A 388 -28.38 3.61 2.34
C GLU A 388 -27.43 2.49 1.85
N PRO A 389 -26.10 2.65 2.03
CA PRO A 389 -25.14 1.64 1.61
C PRO A 389 -25.31 0.35 2.41
N TYR A 390 -25.02 -0.78 1.75
CA TYR A 390 -24.84 -2.07 2.42
C TYR A 390 -23.36 -2.41 2.51
N ILE A 391 -22.92 -2.78 3.71
CA ILE A 391 -21.59 -3.38 3.88
C ILE A 391 -21.70 -4.85 3.55
N ASN A 392 -20.87 -5.31 2.62
CA ASN A 392 -20.78 -6.69 2.21
C ASN A 392 -19.52 -7.32 2.81
N LEU A 393 -19.70 -8.32 3.66
CA LEU A 393 -18.61 -9.05 4.31
C LEU A 393 -18.43 -10.40 3.64
N SER A 394 -17.23 -10.63 3.14
CA SER A 394 -16.86 -11.86 2.50
C SER A 394 -15.96 -12.70 3.39
N TRP A 395 -16.23 -14.00 3.45
CA TRP A 395 -15.53 -14.96 4.31
C TRP A 395 -14.87 -16.07 3.49
N THR A 396 -13.74 -16.60 3.95
CA THR A 396 -13.15 -17.83 3.40
C THR A 396 -13.87 -19.06 3.94
N VAL A 397 -13.69 -20.23 3.31
CA VAL A 397 -14.29 -21.49 3.80
C VAL A 397 -13.84 -21.86 5.22
N SER A 398 -12.68 -21.35 5.67
CA SER A 398 -12.19 -21.54 7.05
C SER A 398 -12.88 -20.63 8.07
N GLY A 399 -13.76 -19.73 7.64
CA GLY A 399 -14.42 -18.76 8.50
C GLY A 399 -13.56 -17.53 8.80
N THR A 400 -12.55 -17.24 7.97
CA THR A 400 -11.72 -16.04 8.11
C THR A 400 -12.26 -14.92 7.22
N LEU A 401 -12.20 -13.66 7.67
CA LEU A 401 -12.58 -12.51 6.87
C LEU A 401 -11.67 -12.42 5.64
N ALA A 402 -12.29 -12.54 4.46
CA ALA A 402 -11.64 -12.39 3.17
C ALA A 402 -11.70 -10.93 2.69
N GLY A 403 -12.78 -10.22 3.01
CA GLY A 403 -12.97 -8.86 2.54
C GLY A 403 -14.15 -8.12 3.17
N ILE A 404 -14.09 -6.80 3.07
CA ILE A 404 -15.19 -5.86 3.31
C ILE A 404 -15.35 -5.10 2.00
N ASP A 405 -16.57 -4.99 1.51
CA ASP A 405 -16.92 -4.20 0.34
C ASP A 405 -18.20 -3.41 0.65
N VAL A 406 -18.56 -2.47 -0.20
CA VAL A 406 -19.75 -1.65 -0.06
C VAL A 406 -20.58 -1.73 -1.32
N MET A 407 -21.88 -2.00 -1.14
CA MET A 407 -22.88 -1.96 -2.19
C MET A 407 -23.69 -0.68 -2.08
N LYS A 408 -23.70 0.10 -3.16
CA LYS A 408 -24.43 1.37 -3.30
C LYS A 408 -25.19 1.38 -4.61
N ASN A 409 -26.44 1.83 -4.60
CA ASN A 409 -27.28 1.91 -5.81
C ASN A 409 -27.32 0.60 -6.62
N GLY A 410 -27.33 -0.55 -5.93
CA GLY A 410 -27.34 -1.88 -6.54
C GLY A 410 -26.03 -2.32 -7.20
N ARG A 411 -24.94 -1.56 -7.04
CA ARG A 411 -23.60 -1.89 -7.55
C ARG A 411 -22.64 -2.07 -6.37
N MET A 412 -21.78 -3.09 -6.45
CA MET A 412 -20.64 -3.19 -5.54
C MET A 412 -19.46 -2.41 -6.12
N GLU A 413 -18.61 -1.85 -5.27
CA GLU A 413 -17.40 -1.20 -5.76
C GLU A 413 -16.43 -2.20 -6.40
N THR A 414 -16.42 -3.45 -5.93
CA THR A 414 -15.54 -4.51 -6.46
C THR A 414 -16.28 -5.52 -7.33
N LEU A 415 -17.28 -5.11 -8.14
CA LEU A 415 -18.08 -6.01 -9.00
C LEU A 415 -17.24 -6.96 -9.87
N ASP A 416 -16.04 -6.56 -10.28
CA ASP A 416 -15.13 -7.34 -11.13
C ASP A 416 -13.91 -7.91 -10.38
N HIS A 417 -13.70 -7.57 -9.10
CA HIS A 417 -12.55 -8.01 -8.32
C HIS A 417 -12.90 -9.20 -7.41
N ARG A 418 -13.16 -10.35 -8.03
CA ARG A 418 -13.32 -11.58 -7.25
C ARG A 418 -11.94 -12.08 -6.84
N PHE A 419 -11.58 -11.87 -5.58
CA PHE A 419 -10.62 -12.58 -4.71
C PHE A 419 -9.82 -13.78 -5.29
N GLY A 420 -10.43 -14.65 -6.10
CA GLY A 420 -9.77 -15.79 -6.75
C GLY A 420 -8.77 -15.44 -7.85
N GLU A 421 -8.69 -14.17 -8.25
CA GLU A 421 -7.70 -13.70 -9.23
C GLU A 421 -6.32 -13.43 -8.62
N ASP A 422 -6.22 -13.20 -7.31
CA ASP A 422 -4.96 -12.77 -6.70
C ASP A 422 -3.94 -13.91 -6.58
N HIS A 423 -4.34 -15.17 -6.31
CA HIS A 423 -3.43 -16.32 -6.35
C HIS A 423 -4.15 -17.68 -6.36
N VAL A 424 -3.58 -18.66 -7.07
CA VAL A 424 -4.07 -20.06 -7.17
C VAL A 424 -4.06 -20.80 -5.82
N GLY A 425 -3.24 -20.33 -4.87
CA GLY A 425 -3.11 -20.88 -3.52
C GLY A 425 -4.00 -20.26 -2.44
N SER A 426 -4.82 -19.27 -2.78
CA SER A 426 -5.72 -18.60 -1.82
C SER A 426 -6.80 -19.55 -1.27
N GLU A 427 -7.15 -19.39 0.01
CA GLU A 427 -8.27 -20.14 0.59
C GLU A 427 -9.57 -19.79 -0.15
N ARG A 428 -10.33 -20.78 -0.62
CA ARG A 428 -11.59 -20.51 -1.35
C ARG A 428 -12.53 -19.61 -0.52
N MET A 429 -13.29 -18.75 -1.20
CA MET A 429 -14.36 -17.99 -0.56
C MET A 429 -15.56 -18.88 -0.24
N MET A 430 -16.31 -18.51 0.79
CA MET A 430 -17.67 -19.00 0.98
C MET A 430 -18.56 -18.52 -0.18
N PRO A 431 -19.55 -19.32 -0.60
CA PRO A 431 -20.41 -19.00 -1.74
C PRO A 431 -21.49 -17.96 -1.41
N PHE A 432 -21.48 -17.36 -0.23
CA PHE A 432 -22.40 -16.31 0.19
C PHE A 432 -21.65 -15.25 1.00
N ASP A 433 -22.11 -14.01 0.88
CA ASP A 433 -21.62 -12.88 1.68
C ASP A 433 -22.64 -12.52 2.75
N GLN A 434 -22.17 -11.93 3.85
CA GLN A 434 -23.02 -11.36 4.89
C GLN A 434 -23.20 -9.86 4.62
N ARG A 435 -24.45 -9.42 4.48
CA ARG A 435 -24.81 -8.03 4.20
C ARG A 435 -25.34 -7.32 5.42
N ILE A 436 -24.89 -6.10 5.63
CA ILE A 436 -25.26 -5.25 6.76
C ILE A 436 -25.74 -3.92 6.20
N SER A 437 -27.00 -3.57 6.44
CA SER A 437 -27.58 -2.29 6.01
C SER A 437 -27.17 -1.15 6.94
N ILE A 438 -26.83 0.00 6.39
CA ILE A 438 -26.70 1.26 7.12
C ILE A 438 -28.03 2.02 6.99
N PRO A 439 -28.80 2.21 8.08
CA PRO A 439 -30.07 2.93 8.05
C PRO A 439 -29.95 4.41 7.69
N LEU A 440 -31.05 5.04 7.23
CA LEU A 440 -31.13 6.47 6.90
C LEU A 440 -30.85 7.41 8.07
N ASP A 441 -31.14 7.00 9.29
CA ASP A 441 -30.97 7.79 10.51
C ASP A 441 -29.70 7.43 11.28
N ASP A 442 -28.81 6.66 10.67
CA ASP A 442 -27.60 6.17 11.33
C ASP A 442 -26.39 6.13 10.42
N TRP A 443 -25.21 6.00 11.03
CA TRP A 443 -23.94 5.93 10.34
C TRP A 443 -22.90 5.11 11.09
N VAL A 444 -21.91 4.61 10.36
CA VAL A 444 -20.82 3.81 10.92
C VAL A 444 -19.85 4.70 11.68
N THR A 445 -19.50 4.29 12.90
CA THR A 445 -18.55 4.99 13.78
C THR A 445 -17.26 4.20 13.98
N GLY A 446 -17.30 2.88 13.82
CA GLY A 446 -16.12 2.04 13.98
C GLY A 446 -16.32 0.56 13.70
N LEU A 447 -15.23 -0.19 13.87
CA LEU A 447 -15.16 -1.63 13.69
C LEU A 447 -14.48 -2.29 14.90
N VAL A 448 -15.04 -3.39 15.35
CA VAL A 448 -14.46 -4.30 16.33
C VAL A 448 -14.13 -5.60 15.61
N MET A 449 -12.86 -6.01 15.61
CA MET A 449 -12.42 -7.26 15.00
C MET A 449 -12.14 -8.28 16.10
N TYR A 450 -12.82 -9.41 16.01
CA TYR A 450 -12.55 -10.60 16.81
C TYR A 450 -11.58 -11.50 16.06
N CYS A 451 -10.44 -11.78 16.69
CA CYS A 451 -9.32 -12.48 16.10
C CYS A 451 -9.17 -13.88 16.69
N SER A 452 -8.86 -14.86 15.84
CA SER A 452 -8.24 -16.12 16.24
C SER A 452 -6.73 -15.99 16.07
N THR A 453 -5.98 -16.11 17.16
CA THR A 453 -4.53 -15.96 17.16
C THR A 453 -3.86 -17.32 17.16
N GLN A 454 -3.02 -17.57 16.15
CA GLN A 454 -2.19 -18.77 16.08
C GLN A 454 -0.72 -18.36 16.20
N PRO A 455 0.07 -18.98 17.10
CA PRO A 455 1.52 -18.87 17.03
C PRO A 455 1.99 -19.53 15.72
N LEU A 456 2.94 -18.89 15.03
CA LEU A 456 3.58 -19.48 13.87
C LEU A 456 4.73 -20.36 14.38
N ASP A 457 4.62 -21.69 14.20
CA ASP A 457 5.70 -22.62 14.54
C ASP A 457 6.94 -22.29 13.69
N ALA A 458 8.10 -22.21 14.36
CA ALA A 458 9.40 -21.84 13.77
C ALA A 458 9.92 -22.84 12.71
N ASP A 459 9.27 -23.98 12.52
CA ASP A 459 9.73 -25.06 11.67
C ASP A 459 9.38 -24.88 10.17
N LEU A 460 8.64 -23.84 9.79
CA LEU A 460 8.13 -23.68 8.42
C LEU A 460 8.66 -22.49 7.62
N HIS A 461 9.56 -21.64 8.16
CA HIS A 461 10.26 -20.62 7.36
C HIS A 461 11.78 -20.80 7.42
N ASP A 462 12.23 -21.53 6.40
CA ASP A 462 13.60 -21.86 6.03
C ASP A 462 14.48 -20.60 5.87
N ALA A 463 15.70 -20.73 6.38
CA ALA A 463 16.95 -20.04 6.05
C ALA A 463 16.94 -18.51 5.78
N THR A 464 17.50 -17.74 6.74
CA THR A 464 18.44 -16.59 6.59
C THR A 464 18.37 -15.55 7.72
N CYS A 465 18.16 -15.97 8.97
CA CYS A 465 18.62 -15.19 10.12
C CYS A 465 19.66 -16.04 10.84
N ALA A 466 20.93 -15.86 10.47
CA ALA A 466 22.07 -16.47 11.11
C ALA A 466 22.18 -15.98 12.56
N VAL A 467 21.46 -16.62 13.46
CA VAL A 467 21.74 -16.62 14.89
C VAL A 467 21.70 -18.07 15.32
N GLU A 468 22.71 -18.84 14.90
CA GLU A 468 22.87 -20.23 15.31
C GLU A 468 23.31 -20.30 16.78
N ASN A 469 22.62 -21.14 17.56
CA ASN A 469 22.86 -21.51 18.96
C ASN A 469 22.26 -20.63 20.07
N ILE A 470 20.99 -20.24 19.94
CA ILE A 470 20.22 -19.81 21.11
C ILE A 470 19.18 -20.89 21.45
N PRO A 471 19.14 -21.41 22.71
CA PRO A 471 18.08 -22.30 23.17
C PRO A 471 16.68 -21.69 22.93
N ASP A 472 15.72 -22.49 22.44
CA ASP A 472 14.37 -22.02 22.05
C ASP A 472 13.63 -21.28 23.17
N ASP A 473 13.91 -21.62 24.43
CA ASP A 473 13.33 -20.99 25.63
C ASP A 473 13.95 -19.63 25.98
N LYS A 474 15.07 -19.25 25.35
CA LYS A 474 15.80 -18.00 25.59
C LYS A 474 15.89 -17.07 24.38
N ARG A 475 15.49 -17.54 23.20
CA ARG A 475 15.55 -16.78 21.95
C ARG A 475 14.74 -15.49 22.02
N ASP A 476 13.55 -15.56 22.60
CA ASP A 476 12.65 -14.40 22.71
C ASP A 476 13.18 -13.29 23.64
N GLU A 477 13.93 -13.65 24.69
CA GLU A 477 14.52 -12.70 25.64
C GLU A 477 15.86 -12.13 25.14
N LEU A 478 16.70 -12.95 24.51
CA LEU A 478 17.99 -12.52 23.94
C LEU A 478 17.80 -11.61 22.72
N LEU A 479 16.78 -11.86 21.90
CA LEU A 479 16.41 -10.98 20.79
C LEU A 479 15.62 -9.72 21.25
N ALA A 480 15.23 -9.63 22.51
CA ALA A 480 14.60 -8.43 23.07
C ALA A 480 15.57 -7.53 23.86
N ALA A 481 16.76 -8.04 24.20
CA ALA A 481 17.67 -7.40 25.15
C ALA A 481 18.85 -6.64 24.50
N ASP A 482 19.17 -6.86 23.22
CA ASP A 482 20.28 -6.16 22.57
C ASP A 482 19.83 -4.89 21.84
N ALA A 483 20.59 -3.82 22.08
CA ALA A 483 20.22 -2.45 21.75
C ALA A 483 20.20 -2.19 20.23
N GLU A 484 19.21 -1.39 19.84
CA GLU A 484 19.07 -0.65 18.56
C GLU A 484 18.72 -1.42 17.27
N ASP A 485 19.02 -2.71 17.11
CA ASP A 485 18.60 -3.47 15.93
C ASP A 485 18.54 -4.99 16.21
N GLN A 486 17.34 -5.56 16.41
CA GLN A 486 16.89 -6.89 15.92
C GLN A 486 15.76 -7.53 16.76
N ILE A 487 14.51 -7.27 16.34
CA ILE A 487 13.44 -8.23 16.03
C ILE A 487 13.53 -9.62 16.72
N GLY A 488 13.32 -9.67 18.04
CA GLY A 488 12.81 -10.83 18.76
C GLY A 488 11.30 -10.75 18.90
N PHE A 489 10.56 -11.28 17.94
CA PHE A 489 9.11 -11.30 18.04
C PHE A 489 8.57 -12.71 17.98
N TYR A 490 7.59 -12.98 18.83
CA TYR A 490 6.57 -13.99 18.59
C TYR A 490 6.03 -13.80 17.17
N SER A 491 6.33 -14.77 16.30
CA SER A 491 5.65 -14.84 15.01
C SER A 491 4.24 -15.35 15.29
N PHE A 492 3.23 -14.56 14.98
CA PHE A 492 1.84 -14.96 15.12
C PHE A 492 1.05 -14.56 13.89
N SER A 493 -0.02 -15.29 13.64
CA SER A 493 -1.01 -14.96 12.63
C SER A 493 -2.36 -14.80 13.30
N ARG A 494 -2.90 -13.58 13.28
CA ARG A 494 -4.29 -13.31 13.67
C ARG A 494 -5.16 -13.38 12.43
N ARG A 495 -6.18 -14.21 12.50
CA ARG A 495 -7.24 -14.29 11.49
C ARG A 495 -8.48 -13.62 12.06
N VAL A 496 -9.07 -12.68 11.34
CA VAL A 496 -10.35 -12.08 11.77
C VAL A 496 -11.45 -13.10 11.52
N VAL A 497 -12.15 -13.49 12.58
CA VAL A 497 -13.21 -14.52 12.56
C VAL A 497 -14.57 -13.97 12.96
N GLY A 498 -14.59 -12.73 13.44
CA GLY A 498 -15.80 -11.95 13.65
C GLY A 498 -15.51 -10.47 13.50
N ILE A 499 -16.51 -9.72 13.05
CA ILE A 499 -16.46 -8.27 12.95
C ILE A 499 -17.77 -7.69 13.47
N GLU A 500 -17.68 -6.72 14.37
CA GLU A 500 -18.85 -6.00 14.89
C GLU A 500 -18.79 -4.55 14.39
N ILE A 501 -19.82 -4.16 13.65
CA ILE A 501 -19.95 -2.82 13.07
C ILE A 501 -20.62 -1.93 14.10
N GLN A 502 -19.93 -0.86 14.48
CA GLN A 502 -20.41 0.13 15.42
C GLN A 502 -21.13 1.25 14.67
N PHE A 503 -22.26 1.66 15.22
CA PHE A 503 -23.13 2.70 14.67
C PHE A 503 -23.22 3.89 15.62
N ALA A 504 -23.72 5.02 15.12
CA ALA A 504 -23.86 6.27 15.86
C ALA A 504 -25.07 6.24 16.80
N HIS A 505 -26.18 5.63 16.38
CA HIS A 505 -27.46 5.67 17.11
C HIS A 505 -27.97 4.28 17.53
N GLN A 506 -27.76 3.25 16.72
CA GLN A 506 -28.25 1.90 16.99
C GLN A 506 -27.22 0.99 17.66
N ALA A 507 -27.72 -0.16 18.14
CA ALA A 507 -26.85 -1.21 18.68
C ALA A 507 -25.95 -1.80 17.59
N ALA A 508 -24.72 -2.13 17.98
CA ALA A 508 -23.74 -2.69 17.07
C ALA A 508 -24.19 -4.04 16.47
N PHE A 509 -23.77 -4.31 15.24
CA PHE A 509 -24.12 -5.53 14.51
C PHE A 509 -22.92 -6.48 14.43
N LEU A 510 -23.05 -7.69 14.98
CA LEU A 510 -22.02 -8.73 14.91
C LEU A 510 -22.20 -9.63 13.68
N ALA A 511 -21.14 -9.77 12.91
CA ALA A 511 -20.94 -10.76 11.86
C ALA A 511 -19.82 -11.74 12.27
N GLY A 512 -20.02 -13.04 12.04
CA GLY A 512 -19.09 -14.07 12.55
C GLY A 512 -19.27 -14.35 14.05
N PHE A 513 -18.16 -14.57 14.78
CA PHE A 513 -18.21 -14.93 16.21
C PHE A 513 -17.21 -14.16 17.06
N ARG A 514 -17.53 -14.01 18.36
CA ARG A 514 -16.68 -13.36 19.34
C ARG A 514 -15.55 -14.28 19.81
N THR A 515 -14.38 -13.69 20.03
CA THR A 515 -13.21 -14.33 20.64
C THR A 515 -12.64 -13.43 21.73
N ASP A 516 -11.65 -13.94 22.46
CA ASP A 516 -10.98 -13.16 23.50
C ASP A 516 -10.04 -12.11 22.88
N ASP A 517 -9.41 -12.36 21.73
CA ASP A 517 -8.52 -11.37 21.10
C ASP A 517 -9.32 -10.36 20.26
N VAL A 518 -9.42 -9.13 20.75
CA VAL A 518 -10.19 -8.04 20.15
C VAL A 518 -9.30 -6.89 19.70
N LYS A 519 -9.57 -6.35 18.51
CA LYS A 519 -9.00 -5.08 18.04
C LYS A 519 -10.12 -4.09 17.73
N LEU A 520 -9.92 -2.82 18.04
CA LEU A 520 -10.87 -1.76 17.71
C LEU A 520 -10.23 -0.76 16.76
N VAL A 521 -11.01 -0.28 15.79
CA VAL A 521 -10.71 0.95 15.06
C VAL A 521 -11.97 1.80 15.09
N HIS A 522 -11.87 3.04 15.54
CA HIS A 522 -13.00 3.94 15.70
C HIS A 522 -12.67 5.33 15.16
N ALA A 523 -13.67 6.02 14.62
CA ALA A 523 -13.56 7.38 14.15
C ALA A 523 -13.00 8.30 15.24
N ASP A 524 -12.13 9.23 14.86
CA ASP A 524 -11.61 10.23 15.77
C ASP A 524 -12.67 11.31 16.09
N PRO A 525 -12.58 11.97 17.25
CA PRO A 525 -13.51 13.04 17.60
C PRO A 525 -13.53 14.14 16.53
N GLY A 526 -14.73 14.55 16.10
CA GLY A 526 -14.90 15.55 15.05
C GLY A 526 -14.63 15.03 13.63
N ARG A 527 -14.56 13.72 13.42
CA ARG A 527 -14.52 13.07 12.11
C ARG A 527 -15.59 11.99 12.00
N PHE A 528 -15.97 11.64 10.78
CA PHE A 528 -16.89 10.53 10.49
C PHE A 528 -16.32 9.60 9.42
N VAL A 529 -16.79 8.35 9.39
CA VAL A 529 -16.30 7.32 8.48
C VAL A 529 -16.87 7.55 7.08
N VAL A 530 -16.03 7.65 6.05
CA VAL A 530 -16.43 7.72 4.64
C VAL A 530 -16.18 6.42 3.89
N GLY A 531 -15.41 5.50 4.46
CA GLY A 531 -15.05 4.24 3.83
C GLY A 531 -14.16 3.39 4.73
N PHE A 532 -13.74 2.25 4.20
CA PHE A 532 -12.83 1.33 4.88
C PHE A 532 -11.49 1.30 4.17
N ARG A 533 -10.43 0.94 4.90
CA ARG A 533 -9.15 0.56 4.31
C ARG A 533 -8.87 -0.89 4.66
N ILE A 534 -8.61 -1.70 3.66
CA ILE A 534 -8.33 -3.13 3.83
C ILE A 534 -7.00 -3.41 3.19
N GLU A 535 -6.07 -3.87 3.99
CA GLU A 535 -4.79 -4.36 3.51
C GLU A 535 -4.82 -5.89 3.51
N ARG A 536 -4.44 -6.49 2.40
CA ARG A 536 -4.38 -7.95 2.24
C ARG A 536 -3.03 -8.39 1.76
N GLN A 537 -2.57 -9.52 2.24
CA GLN A 537 -1.39 -10.19 1.70
C GLN A 537 -1.71 -10.76 0.32
N THR A 538 -0.93 -10.43 -0.71
CA THR A 538 -1.23 -10.84 -2.08
C THR A 538 -1.17 -12.36 -2.28
N CYS A 539 -0.21 -13.05 -1.67
CA CYS A 539 -0.04 -14.49 -1.87
C CYS A 539 -1.07 -15.38 -1.17
N SER A 540 -1.70 -14.92 -0.10
CA SER A 540 -2.69 -15.68 0.68
C SER A 540 -4.11 -15.10 0.62
N ALA A 541 -4.23 -13.86 0.13
CA ALA A 541 -5.41 -13.01 0.20
C ALA A 541 -5.93 -12.78 1.64
N ALA A 542 -5.15 -13.12 2.67
CA ALA A 542 -5.52 -12.91 4.06
C ALA A 542 -5.54 -11.41 4.38
N VAL A 543 -6.57 -10.96 5.10
CA VAL A 543 -6.63 -9.59 5.63
C VAL A 543 -5.53 -9.41 6.67
N THR A 544 -4.65 -8.43 6.45
CA THR A 544 -3.50 -8.14 7.31
C THR A 544 -3.72 -6.90 8.14
N ARG A 545 -4.53 -5.94 7.66
CA ARG A 545 -5.00 -4.78 8.41
C ARG A 545 -6.39 -4.38 7.96
N VAL A 546 -7.14 -3.80 8.90
CA VAL A 546 -8.40 -3.13 8.63
C VAL A 546 -8.34 -1.73 9.23
N GLY A 547 -8.89 -0.77 8.53
CA GLY A 547 -8.94 0.63 8.93
C GLY A 547 -10.19 1.34 8.44
N LEU A 548 -10.32 2.58 8.89
CA LEU A 548 -11.36 3.52 8.52
C LEU A 548 -10.73 4.64 7.72
N VAL A 549 -11.40 5.04 6.65
CA VAL A 549 -11.15 6.30 5.95
C VAL A 549 -12.15 7.30 6.52
N MET A 550 -11.67 8.47 6.94
CA MET A 550 -12.48 9.43 7.70
C MET A 550 -12.37 10.83 7.11
N ALA A 551 -13.47 11.58 7.13
CA ALA A 551 -13.53 12.99 6.76
C ALA A 551 -13.87 13.86 7.99
N PRO A 552 -13.46 15.15 8.03
CA PRO A 552 -13.82 16.06 9.11
C PRO A 552 -15.33 16.33 9.11
N ILE A 553 -15.91 16.39 10.31
CA ILE A 553 -17.26 16.90 10.52
C ILE A 553 -17.19 18.43 10.47
N THR A 554 -17.90 19.04 9.53
CA THR A 554 -17.97 20.50 9.39
C THR A 554 -19.35 21.03 9.78
N PRO A 555 -19.45 22.21 10.43
CA PRO A 555 -20.73 22.79 10.75
C PRO A 555 -21.58 23.01 9.49
N GLY A 556 -22.81 22.49 9.49
CA GLY A 556 -23.74 22.62 8.36
C GLY A 556 -23.53 21.62 7.23
N MET A 557 -22.70 20.58 7.41
CA MET A 557 -22.63 19.48 6.46
C MET A 557 -23.99 18.76 6.32
N PRO A 558 -24.34 18.27 5.11
CA PRO A 558 -25.47 17.35 4.92
C PRO A 558 -25.33 16.14 5.84
N GLY A 559 -26.45 15.58 6.29
CA GLY A 559 -26.49 14.32 7.03
C GLY A 559 -25.79 14.35 8.39
N ILE A 560 -25.45 15.53 8.94
CA ILE A 560 -24.71 15.65 10.20
C ILE A 560 -25.38 14.91 11.37
N GLN A 561 -26.72 14.82 11.32
CA GLN A 561 -27.52 14.13 12.34
C GLN A 561 -27.28 12.62 12.36
N ARG A 562 -26.85 12.02 11.24
CA ARG A 562 -26.58 10.58 11.14
C ARG A 562 -25.22 10.20 11.72
N VAL A 563 -24.26 11.13 11.67
CA VAL A 563 -22.86 10.86 12.04
C VAL A 563 -22.51 11.32 13.44
N ALA A 564 -23.32 12.18 14.05
CA ALA A 564 -23.12 12.65 15.40
C ALA A 564 -23.57 11.56 16.38
N PRO A 565 -22.64 10.83 17.03
CA PRO A 565 -23.02 9.74 17.90
C PRO A 565 -23.88 10.25 19.05
N ASP A 566 -24.91 9.49 19.39
CA ASP A 566 -25.50 9.61 20.72
C ASP A 566 -24.39 9.25 21.73
N ASP A 567 -24.39 9.83 22.93
CA ASP A 567 -23.35 9.72 23.99
C ASP A 567 -22.90 8.29 24.39
N TYR A 568 -23.38 7.26 23.69
CA TYR A 568 -23.16 5.82 23.81
C TYR A 568 -21.68 5.41 23.76
N TRP A 569 -20.85 5.95 22.86
CA TRP A 569 -19.42 5.66 22.82
C TRP A 569 -18.59 6.89 23.19
N ARG A 570 -17.67 6.71 24.15
CA ARG A 570 -16.88 7.80 24.72
C ARG A 570 -15.49 7.89 24.11
N ASP A 571 -15.00 9.11 23.96
CA ASP A 571 -13.62 9.37 23.52
C ASP A 571 -12.62 8.76 24.50
N HIS A 572 -11.98 7.68 24.06
CA HIS A 572 -10.85 7.07 24.75
C HIS A 572 -9.64 8.00 24.69
N LYS A 573 -8.88 8.09 25.78
CA LYS A 573 -7.65 8.91 25.83
C LYS A 573 -6.43 8.14 25.34
N VAL A 574 -6.63 7.05 24.62
CA VAL A 574 -5.60 6.19 24.04
C VAL A 574 -5.98 5.80 22.61
N PRO A 575 -5.00 5.66 21.71
CA PRO A 575 -5.24 5.20 20.35
C PRO A 575 -5.58 3.70 20.37
N LEU A 576 -6.88 3.37 20.36
CA LEU A 576 -7.37 1.99 20.43
C LEU A 576 -6.91 1.11 19.26
N ASP A 577 -6.66 1.72 18.10
CA ASP A 577 -6.11 1.08 16.90
C ASP A 577 -4.71 0.49 17.11
N GLN A 578 -4.03 0.93 18.18
CA GLN A 578 -2.71 0.46 18.59
C GLN A 578 -2.75 -0.58 19.71
N LEU A 579 -3.93 -1.01 20.15
CA LEU A 579 -4.09 -2.01 21.21
C LEU A 579 -4.78 -3.26 20.68
N THR A 580 -4.41 -4.39 21.26
CA THR A 580 -5.22 -5.62 21.23
C THR A 580 -5.74 -5.79 22.64
N LEU A 581 -7.01 -6.12 22.83
CA LEU A 581 -7.65 -6.25 24.14
C LEU A 581 -8.23 -7.67 24.29
N THR A 582 -8.35 -8.18 25.52
CA THR A 582 -9.05 -9.46 25.76
C THR A 582 -10.58 -9.34 25.70
N ARG A 583 -11.09 -8.10 25.61
CA ARG A 583 -12.51 -7.77 25.48
C ARG A 583 -12.68 -6.30 25.09
N VAL A 584 -13.83 -5.99 24.50
CA VAL A 584 -14.24 -4.61 24.25
C VAL A 584 -14.46 -3.91 25.61
N PRO A 585 -13.95 -2.68 25.80
CA PRO A 585 -14.27 -1.87 26.96
C PRO A 585 -15.78 -1.59 27.01
N PRO A 586 -16.45 -1.72 28.17
CA PRO A 586 -17.84 -1.32 28.28
C PRO A 586 -18.05 0.14 27.89
N ALA A 587 -19.15 0.45 27.21
CA ALA A 587 -19.50 1.78 26.72
C ALA A 587 -19.36 2.92 27.76
N PRO A 588 -19.73 2.74 29.06
CA PRO A 588 -19.57 3.79 30.07
C PRO A 588 -18.12 4.08 30.49
N LEU A 589 -17.16 3.24 30.08
CA LEU A 589 -15.78 3.27 30.56
C LEU A 589 -14.80 3.81 29.52
N ARG A 590 -13.98 4.77 29.95
CA ARG A 590 -12.93 5.38 29.12
C ARG A 590 -11.56 4.83 29.48
N LEU A 591 -10.91 4.15 28.54
CA LEU A 591 -9.46 3.89 28.63
C LEU A 591 -8.68 5.20 28.75
N CYS A 592 -7.81 5.24 29.74
CA CYS A 592 -6.86 6.30 29.98
C CYS A 592 -5.45 5.82 29.70
N GLU A 593 -4.57 6.73 29.32
CA GLU A 593 -3.15 6.44 29.07
C GLU A 593 -2.53 5.71 30.26
N GLY A 594 -1.74 4.68 29.96
CA GLY A 594 -1.08 3.82 30.95
C GLY A 594 0.41 4.11 31.08
N LEU A 595 1.06 3.48 32.05
CA LEU A 595 2.52 3.47 32.19
C LEU A 595 3.08 2.12 31.72
N GLY A 596 4.28 2.20 31.14
CA GLY A 596 5.06 1.08 30.63
C GLY A 596 4.44 0.50 29.38
N TRP A 597 5.18 0.59 28.27
CA TRP A 597 4.87 -0.04 26.98
C TRP A 597 6.18 -0.20 26.22
N VAL A 598 7.29 -0.37 26.96
CA VAL A 598 8.67 -0.04 26.55
C VAL A 598 9.18 -0.99 25.48
N THR A 599 8.62 -2.20 25.38
CA THR A 599 8.99 -3.17 24.36
C THR A 599 7.96 -3.19 23.22
N ARG A 600 8.43 -3.27 21.97
CA ARG A 600 7.53 -3.50 20.82
C ARG A 600 6.68 -4.77 21.01
N ALA A 601 7.19 -5.75 21.78
CA ALA A 601 6.47 -6.95 22.18
C ALA A 601 5.20 -6.67 23.01
N ALA A 602 5.15 -5.60 23.79
CA ALA A 602 3.95 -5.20 24.53
C ALA A 602 2.82 -4.74 23.59
N LYS A 603 3.15 -4.15 22.42
CA LYS A 603 2.16 -3.69 21.44
C LYS A 603 1.49 -4.83 20.68
N SER A 604 2.17 -5.99 20.58
CA SER A 604 1.66 -7.13 19.83
C SER A 604 0.81 -8.08 20.67
N ARG A 605 0.77 -7.92 21.99
CA ARG A 605 0.02 -8.76 22.92
C ARG A 605 -1.37 -8.20 23.25
N PRO A 606 -2.34 -9.08 23.55
CA PRO A 606 -3.61 -8.65 24.10
C PRO A 606 -3.40 -8.07 25.50
N CYS A 607 -3.87 -6.85 25.72
CA CYS A 607 -4.03 -6.27 27.04
C CYS A 607 -5.27 -6.89 27.68
N GLU A 608 -5.11 -7.50 28.84
CA GLU A 608 -6.23 -8.03 29.59
C GLU A 608 -6.96 -6.90 30.31
N VAL A 609 -8.30 -6.90 30.23
CA VAL A 609 -9.13 -5.83 30.80
C VAL A 609 -9.90 -6.35 32.01
N LEU A 610 -9.60 -5.81 33.19
CA LEU A 610 -10.32 -6.01 34.45
C LEU A 610 -11.33 -4.88 34.67
N VAL A 611 -12.61 -5.16 34.41
CA VAL A 611 -13.70 -4.23 34.73
C VAL A 611 -14.07 -4.34 36.22
N LEU A 612 -13.86 -3.25 36.95
CA LEU A 612 -14.22 -3.11 38.36
C LEU A 612 -15.70 -2.73 38.54
N GLY A 613 -16.25 -1.95 37.62
CA GLY A 613 -17.66 -1.57 37.60
C GLY A 613 -17.90 -0.47 36.58
N GLU A 614 -19.05 -0.54 35.91
CA GLU A 614 -19.44 0.38 34.84
C GLU A 614 -20.14 1.63 35.39
N THR A 615 -20.69 1.51 36.61
CA THR A 615 -21.40 2.58 37.32
C THR A 615 -20.89 2.68 38.76
N ASN A 616 -21.10 3.84 39.40
CA ASN A 616 -20.82 3.97 40.84
C ASN A 616 -21.58 2.96 41.72
N TRP A 617 -22.74 2.46 41.27
CA TRP A 617 -23.48 1.41 41.97
C TRP A 617 -22.74 0.07 41.91
N GLU A 618 -22.24 -0.32 40.75
CA GLU A 618 -21.45 -1.55 40.62
C GLU A 618 -20.15 -1.48 41.41
N LEU A 619 -19.47 -0.33 41.35
CA LEU A 619 -18.26 -0.08 42.15
C LEU A 619 -18.52 -0.15 43.66
N SER A 620 -19.76 0.03 44.12
CA SER A 620 -20.13 -0.15 45.53
C SER A 620 -20.08 -1.60 46.00
N HIS A 621 -20.06 -2.56 45.09
CA HIS A 621 -20.01 -3.98 45.45
C HIS A 621 -18.59 -4.51 45.62
N LEU A 622 -17.57 -3.72 45.26
CA LEU A 622 -16.17 -4.09 45.40
C LEU A 622 -15.80 -4.27 46.88
N THR A 623 -15.39 -5.48 47.26
CA THR A 623 -15.03 -5.83 48.65
C THR A 623 -13.53 -5.91 48.87
N SER A 624 -12.75 -6.22 47.84
CA SER A 624 -11.29 -6.25 47.91
C SER A 624 -10.66 -6.16 46.53
N ILE A 625 -9.43 -5.67 46.50
CA ILE A 625 -8.50 -5.84 45.38
C ILE A 625 -7.26 -6.56 45.89
N SER A 626 -6.73 -7.48 45.12
CA SER A 626 -5.54 -8.24 45.46
C SER A 626 -4.55 -8.30 44.30
N VAL A 627 -3.28 -8.27 44.65
CA VAL A 627 -2.17 -8.22 43.69
C VAL A 627 -1.07 -9.17 44.17
N ASP A 628 -0.47 -9.92 43.23
CA ASP A 628 0.70 -10.76 43.48
C ASP A 628 1.96 -9.89 43.72
N ASP A 629 2.89 -10.32 44.57
CA ASP A 629 4.12 -9.56 44.86
C ASP A 629 5.04 -9.43 43.63
N ASN A 630 4.95 -10.36 42.66
CA ASN A 630 5.63 -10.30 41.38
C ASN A 630 4.85 -9.50 40.32
N LEU A 631 3.64 -9.01 40.65
CA LEU A 631 2.72 -8.35 39.73
C LEU A 631 2.30 -9.24 38.54
N ASP A 632 2.33 -10.55 38.73
CA ASP A 632 1.92 -11.53 37.71
C ASP A 632 0.41 -11.47 37.43
N GLY A 633 -0.40 -10.97 38.37
CA GLY A 633 -1.84 -10.84 38.19
C GLY A 633 -2.53 -9.93 39.23
N ILE A 634 -3.71 -9.45 38.87
CA ILE A 634 -4.58 -8.58 39.67
C ILE A 634 -5.97 -9.22 39.74
N ARG A 635 -6.57 -9.25 40.94
CA ARG A 635 -7.91 -9.78 41.19
C ARG A 635 -8.76 -8.82 41.99
N ALA A 636 -10.03 -8.70 41.62
CA ALA A 636 -11.06 -7.98 42.36
C ALA A 636 -12.14 -8.95 42.83
N ASP A 637 -12.53 -8.84 44.09
CA ASP A 637 -13.64 -9.62 44.67
C ASP A 637 -14.84 -8.70 44.95
N TYR A 638 -16.03 -9.27 44.83
CA TYR A 638 -17.29 -8.55 44.91
C TYR A 638 -18.21 -9.19 45.95
N SER A 639 -19.02 -8.36 46.60
CA SER A 639 -20.09 -8.82 47.48
C SER A 639 -21.20 -9.56 46.73
N ASN A 640 -21.37 -9.30 45.43
CA ASN A 640 -22.44 -9.84 44.60
C ASN A 640 -21.93 -10.46 43.27
N GLY A 641 -21.08 -11.48 43.35
CA GLY A 641 -20.73 -12.23 42.14
C GLY A 641 -19.40 -12.97 42.25
N PRO A 642 -18.99 -13.65 41.17
CA PRO A 642 -17.68 -14.26 41.12
C PRO A 642 -16.57 -13.20 41.11
N PRO A 643 -15.38 -13.53 41.63
CA PRO A 643 -14.21 -12.69 41.48
C PRO A 643 -13.84 -12.52 40.01
N ARG A 644 -13.20 -11.39 39.69
CA ARG A 644 -12.67 -11.10 38.35
C ARG A 644 -11.16 -10.91 38.46
N SER A 645 -10.41 -11.39 37.48
CA SER A 645 -8.95 -11.26 37.48
C SER A 645 -8.38 -11.08 36.09
N ILE A 646 -7.18 -10.52 36.05
CA ILE A 646 -6.31 -10.42 34.88
C ILE A 646 -4.90 -10.87 35.27
N GLY A 647 -4.14 -11.38 34.30
CA GLY A 647 -2.85 -12.01 34.52
C GLY A 647 -2.97 -13.32 35.33
N TRP A 648 -1.84 -13.82 35.78
CA TRP A 648 -1.75 -15.05 36.57
C TRP A 648 -1.73 -14.76 38.07
N VAL A 649 -2.88 -14.90 38.72
CA VAL A 649 -3.05 -14.65 40.15
C VAL A 649 -2.69 -15.91 40.95
N ARG A 650 -1.61 -15.85 41.75
CA ARG A 650 -1.19 -16.95 42.63
C ARG A 650 -1.96 -16.93 43.97
N ASP A 651 -1.80 -17.99 44.74
CA ASP A 651 -2.39 -18.11 46.08
C ASP A 651 -1.76 -17.13 47.07
N GLU A 652 -0.45 -16.88 46.95
CA GLU A 652 0.29 -15.88 47.73
C GLU A 652 0.08 -14.49 47.11
N ARG A 653 -0.87 -13.73 47.66
CA ARG A 653 -1.19 -12.37 47.19
C ARG A 653 -1.47 -11.43 48.35
N ARG A 654 -1.18 -10.14 48.15
CA ARG A 654 -1.61 -9.11 49.11
C ARG A 654 -3.06 -8.75 48.83
N ILE A 655 -3.90 -8.92 49.84
CA ILE A 655 -5.32 -8.58 49.79
C ILE A 655 -5.51 -7.22 50.46
N PHE A 656 -6.20 -6.32 49.79
CA PHE A 656 -6.59 -5.02 50.30
C PHE A 656 -8.10 -4.90 50.29
N ASP A 657 -8.69 -4.96 51.48
CA ASP A 657 -10.13 -4.84 51.68
C ASP A 657 -10.61 -3.43 51.32
N ILE A 658 -11.74 -3.32 50.64
CA ILE A 658 -12.39 -2.08 50.20
C ILE A 658 -13.82 -2.08 50.74
N ASP A 659 -14.21 -1.03 51.45
CA ASP A 659 -15.58 -0.88 51.95
C ASP A 659 -16.46 -0.22 50.87
N GLY A 660 -16.69 -0.95 49.78
CA GLY A 660 -17.49 -0.47 48.65
C GLY A 660 -18.90 -0.04 49.07
N GLN A 661 -19.56 -0.83 49.93
CA GLN A 661 -20.92 -0.53 50.39
C GLN A 661 -20.95 0.72 51.29
N GLY A 662 -19.90 0.95 52.07
CA GLY A 662 -19.70 2.18 52.82
C GLY A 662 -19.23 3.38 52.00
N GLY A 663 -19.22 3.29 50.67
CA GLY A 663 -18.91 4.41 49.77
C GLY A 663 -17.41 4.58 49.45
N GLU A 664 -16.55 3.64 49.85
CA GLU A 664 -15.15 3.69 49.44
C GLU A 664 -14.98 3.30 47.97
N ARG A 665 -14.16 4.04 47.24
CA ARG A 665 -13.90 3.82 45.81
C ARG A 665 -12.41 3.89 45.53
N ILE A 666 -11.95 3.14 44.52
CA ILE A 666 -10.62 3.36 43.95
C ILE A 666 -10.68 4.63 43.10
N ILE A 667 -9.82 5.59 43.40
CA ILE A 667 -9.81 6.93 42.78
C ILE A 667 -8.52 7.22 42.01
N ALA A 668 -7.45 6.46 42.27
CA ALA A 668 -6.20 6.63 41.57
C ALA A 668 -5.32 5.37 41.67
N LEU A 669 -4.52 5.17 40.63
CA LEU A 669 -3.36 4.30 40.61
C LEU A 669 -2.11 5.20 40.55
N PHE A 670 -1.07 4.84 41.28
CA PHE A 670 0.24 5.47 41.21
C PHE A 670 1.26 4.42 40.76
N LEU A 671 1.93 4.69 39.65
CA LEU A 671 2.82 3.75 38.97
C LEU A 671 4.22 4.34 38.85
N ILE A 672 5.25 3.53 39.12
CA ILE A 672 6.64 3.77 38.73
C ILE A 672 7.10 2.53 37.97
N HIS A 673 7.75 2.75 36.83
CA HIS A 673 8.34 1.69 36.02
C HIS A 673 9.80 2.03 35.75
N ASP A 674 10.70 1.12 36.11
CA ASP A 674 12.11 1.19 35.75
C ASP A 674 12.35 0.32 34.50
N PRO A 675 12.55 0.93 33.32
CA PRO A 675 12.70 0.18 32.08
C PRO A 675 14.02 -0.61 32.01
N GLU A 676 15.06 -0.20 32.76
CA GLU A 676 16.36 -0.88 32.74
C GLU A 676 16.33 -2.16 33.57
N LEU A 677 15.68 -2.10 34.74
CA LEU A 677 15.57 -3.23 35.65
C LEU A 677 14.29 -4.06 35.44
N GLY A 678 13.34 -3.56 34.66
CA GLY A 678 12.02 -4.17 34.47
C GLY A 678 11.20 -4.26 35.76
N SER A 679 11.53 -3.45 36.76
CA SER A 679 10.89 -3.44 38.07
C SER A 679 9.78 -2.40 38.14
N TRP A 680 8.79 -2.67 38.98
CA TRP A 680 7.59 -1.83 39.11
C TRP A 680 7.29 -1.45 40.55
N ARG A 681 6.72 -0.27 40.72
CA ARG A 681 5.95 0.08 41.91
C ARG A 681 4.51 0.35 41.50
N PHE A 682 3.60 -0.44 42.05
CA PHE A 682 2.17 -0.36 41.81
C PHE A 682 1.45 0.02 43.10
N GLN A 683 0.77 1.16 43.09
CA GLN A 683 0.04 1.67 44.24
C GLN A 683 -1.42 1.98 43.89
N VAL A 684 -2.36 1.49 44.69
CA VAL A 684 -3.81 1.75 44.57
C VAL A 684 -4.24 2.67 45.70
N ASN A 685 -4.91 3.77 45.39
CA ASN A 685 -5.44 4.72 46.37
C ASN A 685 -6.98 4.78 46.34
N THR A 686 -7.58 4.84 47.52
CA THR A 686 -9.03 4.95 47.69
C THR A 686 -9.49 6.35 48.14
N SER A 687 -10.78 6.62 47.99
CA SER A 687 -11.45 7.85 48.45
C SER A 687 -11.35 8.06 49.97
N ARG A 688 -11.04 7.01 50.75
CA ARG A 688 -10.78 7.09 52.19
C ARG A 688 -9.30 7.27 52.54
N GLN A 689 -8.47 7.66 51.57
CA GLN A 689 -7.02 7.86 51.73
C GLN A 689 -6.27 6.60 52.20
N ARG A 690 -6.83 5.42 51.93
CA ARG A 690 -6.14 4.15 52.16
C ARG A 690 -5.37 3.76 50.90
N GLN A 691 -4.27 3.03 51.08
CA GLN A 691 -3.39 2.64 49.99
C GLN A 691 -2.93 1.19 50.11
N LEU A 692 -2.89 0.51 48.96
CA LEU A 692 -2.13 -0.73 48.76
C LEU A 692 -0.88 -0.38 47.96
N VAL A 693 0.29 -0.87 48.39
CA VAL A 693 1.56 -0.65 47.68
C VAL A 693 2.27 -1.98 47.49
N ILE A 694 2.61 -2.27 46.23
CA ILE A 694 3.55 -3.31 45.82
C ILE A 694 4.76 -2.59 45.23
N ASP A 695 5.96 -2.88 45.73
CA ASP A 695 7.19 -2.21 45.31
C ASP A 695 8.27 -3.26 45.07
N GLN A 696 8.73 -3.35 43.82
CA GLN A 696 9.80 -4.24 43.38
C GLN A 696 11.17 -3.52 43.31
N GLY A 697 11.28 -2.32 43.89
CA GLY A 697 12.49 -1.51 43.88
C GLY A 697 12.65 -0.65 42.63
N ALA A 698 11.54 -0.23 42.01
CA ALA A 698 11.56 0.60 40.81
C ALA A 698 12.01 2.03 41.11
N ALA A 699 13.00 2.52 40.35
CA ALA A 699 13.40 3.92 40.36
C ALA A 699 12.78 4.66 39.17
N GLY A 700 12.21 5.84 39.40
CA GLY A 700 11.65 6.65 38.32
C GLY A 700 10.58 7.66 38.76
N PRO A 701 10.06 8.45 37.82
CA PRO A 701 8.97 9.38 38.09
C PRO A 701 7.67 8.62 38.37
N MET A 702 6.96 9.05 39.41
CA MET A 702 5.65 8.51 39.75
C MET A 702 4.57 9.11 38.85
N VAL A 703 3.81 8.26 38.18
CA VAL A 703 2.69 8.62 37.32
C VAL A 703 1.38 8.31 38.02
N ARG A 704 0.44 9.27 38.03
CA ARG A 704 -0.92 9.09 38.57
C ARG A 704 -1.91 8.81 37.45
N LEU A 705 -2.72 7.76 37.60
CA LEU A 705 -3.81 7.40 36.69
C LEU A 705 -5.16 7.37 37.42
N PRO A 706 -6.24 7.95 36.88
CA PRO A 706 -6.21 8.88 35.75
C PRO A 706 -5.48 10.17 36.11
N LEU A 707 -5.12 10.98 35.12
CA LEU A 707 -4.62 12.34 35.35
C LEU A 707 -5.69 13.21 36.03
N TRP A 708 -5.27 14.29 36.68
CA TRP A 708 -6.20 15.25 37.27
C TRP A 708 -7.10 15.85 36.19
N SER A 709 -8.40 15.90 36.46
CA SER A 709 -9.37 16.55 35.57
C SER A 709 -9.30 18.06 35.76
N GLY A 710 -9.21 18.82 34.66
CA GLY A 710 -9.30 20.28 34.69
C GLY A 710 -10.69 20.83 35.05
N LEU A 711 -11.71 19.97 35.05
CA LEU A 711 -13.12 20.33 35.28
C LEU A 711 -13.58 20.16 36.75
N GLY A 712 -12.66 19.89 37.68
CA GLY A 712 -12.97 19.65 39.11
C GLY A 712 -13.54 18.25 39.40
N GLY A 713 -13.28 17.72 40.60
CA GLY A 713 -13.65 16.37 41.03
C GLY A 713 -12.68 15.27 40.56
N MET A 714 -12.77 14.09 41.18
CA MET A 714 -11.96 12.91 40.82
C MET A 714 -12.82 11.90 40.05
N ASN A 715 -12.40 11.55 38.83
CA ASN A 715 -12.98 10.42 38.09
C ASN A 715 -12.76 9.13 38.89
N LEU A 716 -13.79 8.28 38.98
CA LEU A 716 -13.64 6.96 39.57
C LEU A 716 -12.89 6.03 38.63
N VAL A 717 -12.10 5.11 39.20
CA VAL A 717 -11.46 4.03 38.45
C VAL A 717 -12.48 2.91 38.28
N GLY A 718 -13.02 2.80 37.05
CA GLY A 718 -13.97 1.76 36.65
C GLY A 718 -13.32 0.44 36.22
N GLY A 719 -12.00 0.44 36.00
CA GLY A 719 -11.27 -0.75 35.60
C GLY A 719 -9.76 -0.56 35.51
N ILE A 720 -9.06 -1.67 35.28
CA ILE A 720 -7.61 -1.74 35.06
C ILE A 720 -7.38 -2.55 33.79
N TYR A 721 -6.45 -2.15 32.95
CA TYR A 721 -6.01 -3.01 31.84
C TYR A 721 -4.49 -3.15 31.88
N ALA A 722 -3.97 -4.32 31.53
CA ALA A 722 -2.55 -4.60 31.63
C ALA A 722 -2.11 -5.66 30.62
N THR A 723 -0.81 -5.69 30.32
CA THR A 723 -0.21 -6.69 29.44
C THR A 723 0.98 -7.36 30.13
N TRP A 724 1.13 -8.66 29.90
CA TRP A 724 2.20 -9.48 30.46
C TRP A 724 3.02 -10.16 29.35
N LEU A 725 4.33 -10.26 29.56
CA LEU A 725 5.24 -11.02 28.72
C LEU A 725 5.31 -12.46 29.25
N SER A 726 5.22 -13.45 28.36
CA SER A 726 5.24 -14.88 28.70
C SER A 726 6.65 -15.41 28.49
N GLY A 727 7.51 -15.19 29.49
CA GLY A 727 8.80 -15.85 29.65
C GLY A 727 8.83 -16.61 30.97
N HIS A 728 10.02 -16.85 31.53
CA HIS A 728 10.11 -17.28 32.92
C HIS A 728 9.63 -16.15 33.85
N GLY A 729 8.38 -16.28 34.32
CA GLY A 729 7.65 -15.27 35.09
C GLY A 729 6.75 -14.45 34.16
N HIS A 730 5.45 -14.38 34.45
CA HIS A 730 4.49 -13.52 33.76
C HIS A 730 4.84 -12.06 34.09
N LYS A 731 5.83 -11.47 33.40
CA LYS A 731 6.33 -10.14 33.75
C LYS A 731 5.40 -9.06 33.22
N LEU A 732 4.97 -8.16 34.10
CA LEU A 732 4.17 -7.00 33.76
C LEU A 732 4.94 -6.09 32.79
N ALA A 733 4.36 -5.82 31.62
CA ALA A 733 4.97 -4.97 30.59
C ALA A 733 4.27 -3.63 30.41
N GLY A 734 3.01 -3.52 30.84
CA GLY A 734 2.27 -2.28 30.78
C GLY A 734 0.97 -2.33 31.55
N VAL A 735 0.57 -1.18 32.10
CA VAL A 735 -0.66 -1.01 32.89
C VAL A 735 -1.29 0.34 32.61
N GLY A 736 -2.61 0.35 32.39
CA GLY A 736 -3.43 1.55 32.42
C GLY A 736 -4.71 1.34 33.19
N CYS A 737 -5.59 2.33 33.15
CA CYS A 737 -6.88 2.28 33.84
C CYS A 737 -8.05 2.65 32.93
N LEU A 738 -9.24 2.23 33.35
CA LEU A 738 -10.51 2.67 32.79
C LEU A 738 -11.17 3.59 33.81
N THR A 739 -11.78 4.67 33.34
CA THR A 739 -12.50 5.63 34.19
C THR A 739 -13.97 5.73 33.86
N THR A 740 -14.79 5.99 34.88
CA THR A 740 -16.19 6.38 34.71
C THR A 740 -16.31 7.89 34.58
N ASP A 741 -17.44 8.36 34.06
CA ASP A 741 -17.80 9.79 34.09
C ASP A 741 -18.30 10.26 35.47
N ASP A 742 -18.71 9.31 36.32
CA ASP A 742 -19.03 9.59 37.73
C ASP A 742 -17.81 10.23 38.41
N ARG A 743 -18.04 11.38 39.06
CA ARG A 743 -17.02 12.10 39.83
C ARG A 743 -17.37 12.11 41.30
N LEU A 744 -16.36 11.86 42.12
CA LEU A 744 -16.40 12.27 43.52
C LEU A 744 -16.07 13.76 43.58
N LEU A 745 -17.03 14.55 44.05
CA LEU A 745 -16.89 15.98 44.33
C LEU A 745 -16.13 16.21 45.64
#